data_AF-A0A7W0NLR5-F1
#
_entry.id   AF-A0A7W0NLR5-F1
#
_cell.length_a   1.000
_cell.length_b   1.000
_cell.length_c   1.000
_cell.angle_alpha   90.00
_cell.angle_beta   90.00
_cell.angle_gamma   90.00
#
_symmetry.space_group_name_H-M   'P 1'
#
loop_
_entity.id
_entity.type
_entity.pdbx_description
1 polymer ?
#
loop_
_entity_poly.entity_id
_entity_poly.type
_entity_poly.pdbx_seq_one_letter_code
_entity_poly.pdbx_strand_id
1 'polypeptide(L)'
;MEPLYKPHGVEKRWQRTWEDEGLYRAGVNRSRDESYVICVPPPNVTGALHMGHALNGALQDVLIRWHRMRGFDTLWQPGYDHAGIATQNVVEKQLLAEGTSRKELGREAFVERVWAHLEATGRTIMGQFRSLGASMDYSRERFTMDDAYIESVMTFFVRLWERGWLYRANRIVNWCPFHETAISDLEVVHEELDDALTYARYRFADGPLADGVDGITIATVRPATILGDVAVAVHPDDERYREAIGRDVLVPFVGRRVPVIADERVDPAFGTGALKITPGHDPTDFEIGSTHGLPNLTVIGLDGRMNDAAGELAGLTQADADERILAWLKEHDALEKRESYRHSVGTCERCHTRIEPLISLQWWCAMEEPRQPALAALRERRVRYHPESQHSFAIRSFEEIPDWNISRQLWWGHQLPLWYCPDGHVTCAWPPPEACAECGSDDLERDPDVLDTWFSSALWPYATLGWPEQTDELDRYYPGDVNSTAREIIRLWENRMIWTGLELMGELPFTDVIIHSTILAPDGRRMSKSLGTGIDPLDVIAKHGADATRYGLLKMSSTQDVRFAEGAIEEGRKLANKLWNVSRLLLAERVESEAKPESLEERWIVARIDATRAEVEAAWLRFDFSPSVAALYRLTFD
;
A
#
# COMPACT_ATOMS: atom_id res chain seq x y z
N MET A 1 4.40 -45.41 20.75
CA MET A 1 4.59 -44.02 20.27
C MET A 1 5.84 -43.44 20.89
N GLU A 2 6.62 -42.65 20.16
CA GLU A 2 7.83 -41.99 20.69
C GLU A 2 7.51 -40.98 21.82
N PRO A 3 8.43 -40.77 22.78
CA PRO A 3 8.21 -39.86 23.90
C PRO A 3 8.17 -38.38 23.52
N LEU A 4 8.95 -37.99 22.51
CA LEU A 4 9.05 -36.63 22.00
C LEU A 4 8.15 -36.45 20.77
N TYR A 5 7.32 -35.41 20.75
CA TYR A 5 6.57 -35.03 19.54
C TYR A 5 7.53 -34.54 18.46
N LYS A 6 7.44 -35.14 17.27
CA LYS A 6 8.15 -34.70 16.07
C LYS A 6 7.10 -34.20 15.07
N PRO A 7 6.99 -32.88 14.84
CA PRO A 7 6.00 -32.33 13.90
C PRO A 7 6.28 -32.75 12.45
N HIS A 8 7.55 -32.98 12.12
CA HIS A 8 7.97 -33.37 10.78
C HIS A 8 7.26 -34.63 10.30
N GLY A 9 6.61 -34.54 9.13
CA GLY A 9 5.82 -35.61 8.53
C GLY A 9 4.38 -35.71 9.05
N VAL A 10 4.10 -35.30 10.29
CA VAL A 10 2.72 -35.25 10.83
C VAL A 10 1.95 -34.09 10.22
N GLU A 11 2.49 -32.88 10.32
CA GLU A 11 1.85 -31.64 9.84
C GLU A 11 1.59 -31.69 8.33
N LYS A 12 2.62 -32.05 7.55
CA LYS A 12 2.51 -32.20 6.09
C LYS A 12 1.46 -33.24 5.66
N ARG A 13 1.38 -34.36 6.38
CA ARG A 13 0.38 -35.40 6.10
C ARG A 13 -1.03 -34.88 6.34
N TRP A 14 -1.26 -34.21 7.47
CA TRP A 14 -2.57 -33.67 7.80
C TRP A 14 -2.99 -32.56 6.84
N GLN A 15 -2.09 -31.64 6.49
CA GLN A 15 -2.37 -30.62 5.48
C GLN A 15 -2.86 -31.23 4.17
N ARG A 16 -2.12 -32.23 3.66
CA ARG A 16 -2.52 -32.94 2.46
C ARG A 16 -3.88 -33.65 2.62
N THR A 17 -4.11 -34.31 3.76
CA THR A 17 -5.36 -35.02 4.03
C THR A 17 -6.55 -34.07 4.02
N TRP A 18 -6.43 -32.92 4.68
CA TRP A 18 -7.48 -31.91 4.76
C TRP A 18 -7.84 -31.32 3.39
N GLU A 19 -6.85 -31.10 2.53
CA GLU A 19 -7.06 -30.65 1.14
C GLU A 19 -7.66 -31.76 0.25
N ASP A 20 -7.10 -32.99 0.30
CA ASP A 20 -7.54 -34.13 -0.50
C ASP A 20 -9.01 -34.52 -0.16
N GLU A 21 -9.41 -34.40 1.11
CA GLU A 21 -10.79 -34.63 1.58
C GLU A 21 -11.71 -33.41 1.38
N GLY A 22 -11.17 -32.25 0.97
CA GLY A 22 -11.95 -31.03 0.74
C GLY A 22 -12.51 -30.39 2.01
N LEU A 23 -11.89 -30.59 3.19
CA LEU A 23 -12.40 -30.10 4.48
C LEU A 23 -12.39 -28.58 4.63
N TYR A 24 -11.73 -27.87 3.71
CA TYR A 24 -11.67 -26.40 3.68
C TYR A 24 -12.64 -25.77 2.69
N ARG A 25 -13.35 -26.58 1.90
CA ARG A 25 -14.26 -26.06 0.87
C ARG A 25 -15.44 -25.36 1.52
N ALA A 26 -15.69 -24.14 1.08
CA ALA A 26 -16.90 -23.41 1.41
C ALA A 26 -18.09 -24.01 0.64
N GLY A 27 -19.29 -23.93 1.23
CA GLY A 27 -20.56 -24.37 0.65
C GLY A 27 -21.32 -25.38 1.49
N VAL A 28 -20.94 -25.56 2.76
CA VAL A 28 -21.61 -26.45 3.72
C VAL A 28 -22.63 -25.61 4.48
N ASN A 29 -23.93 -25.77 4.16
CA ASN A 29 -25.07 -24.96 4.63
C ASN A 29 -25.30 -23.70 3.79
N ARG A 30 -26.48 -23.61 3.17
CA ARG A 30 -26.75 -22.72 2.02
C ARG A 30 -27.25 -21.32 2.40
N SER A 31 -27.37 -20.98 3.68
CA SER A 31 -27.89 -19.68 4.14
C SER A 31 -26.76 -18.68 4.41
N ARG A 32 -26.90 -17.44 3.92
CA ARG A 32 -25.97 -16.32 4.22
C ARG A 32 -25.83 -16.07 5.72
N ASP A 33 -26.93 -16.15 6.46
CA ASP A 33 -26.96 -15.92 7.93
C ASP A 33 -26.16 -16.95 8.73
N GLU A 34 -25.75 -18.04 8.08
CA GLU A 34 -24.96 -19.12 8.67
C GLU A 34 -23.54 -19.14 8.09
N SER A 35 -23.11 -18.11 7.36
CA SER A 35 -21.77 -18.02 6.78
C SER A 35 -20.82 -17.20 7.66
N TYR A 36 -19.51 -17.45 7.53
CA TYR A 36 -18.48 -16.60 8.13
C TYR A 36 -17.30 -16.45 7.17
N VAL A 37 -17.06 -15.23 6.71
CA VAL A 37 -16.22 -14.93 5.55
C VAL A 37 -15.07 -14.01 5.93
N ILE A 38 -13.86 -14.43 5.57
CA ILE A 38 -12.64 -13.62 5.60
C ILE A 38 -11.99 -13.69 4.23
N CYS A 39 -11.66 -12.54 3.66
CA CYS A 39 -10.78 -12.48 2.50
C CYS A 39 -9.33 -12.31 2.95
N VAL A 40 -8.44 -13.19 2.50
CA VAL A 40 -7.00 -13.01 2.73
C VAL A 40 -6.57 -11.72 2.05
N PRO A 41 -5.87 -10.80 2.74
CA PRO A 41 -5.16 -9.71 2.07
C PRO A 41 -4.20 -10.31 1.06
N PRO A 42 -4.44 -10.14 -0.24
CA PRO A 42 -3.73 -10.88 -1.26
C PRO A 42 -2.25 -10.50 -1.18
N PRO A 43 -1.34 -11.43 -0.82
CA PRO A 43 0.06 -11.07 -0.69
C PRO A 43 0.63 -10.67 -2.04
N ASN A 44 1.50 -9.67 -2.04
CA ASN A 44 2.19 -9.24 -3.25
C ASN A 44 3.13 -10.33 -3.74
N VAL A 45 3.03 -10.67 -5.02
CA VAL A 45 3.89 -11.59 -5.78
C VAL A 45 5.34 -11.11 -6.00
N THR A 46 5.92 -10.45 -5.00
CA THR A 46 7.29 -9.92 -5.01
C THR A 46 8.33 -10.84 -4.36
N GLY A 47 7.88 -11.91 -3.68
CA GLY A 47 8.75 -12.87 -3.02
C GLY A 47 8.02 -13.76 -2.01
N ALA A 48 8.80 -14.51 -1.24
CA ALA A 48 8.31 -15.35 -0.15
C ALA A 48 7.75 -14.51 1.01
N LEU A 49 6.79 -15.09 1.73
CA LEU A 49 6.20 -14.54 2.95
C LEU A 49 7.25 -14.38 4.06
N HIS A 50 6.93 -13.50 5.01
CA HIS A 50 7.69 -13.27 6.25
C HIS A 50 6.80 -13.44 7.47
N MET A 51 7.35 -13.39 8.69
CA MET A 51 6.59 -13.61 9.94
C MET A 51 5.37 -12.71 10.13
N GLY A 52 5.36 -11.47 9.60
CA GLY A 52 4.14 -10.64 9.57
C GLY A 52 2.96 -11.28 8.84
N HIS A 53 3.19 -11.90 7.68
CA HIS A 53 2.17 -12.64 6.94
C HIS A 53 1.71 -13.89 7.70
N ALA A 54 2.65 -14.59 8.35
CA ALA A 54 2.35 -15.76 9.17
C ALA A 54 1.50 -15.39 10.40
N LEU A 55 1.74 -14.23 11.03
CA LEU A 55 0.88 -13.70 12.09
C LEU A 55 -0.52 -13.47 11.55
N ASN A 56 -0.67 -12.69 10.48
CA ASN A 56 -1.98 -12.39 9.91
C ASN A 56 -2.77 -13.67 9.56
N GLY A 57 -2.11 -14.63 8.91
CA GLY A 57 -2.69 -15.94 8.61
C GLY A 57 -3.10 -16.72 9.86
N ALA A 58 -2.30 -16.70 10.93
CA ALA A 58 -2.65 -17.38 12.17
C ALA A 58 -3.88 -16.77 12.86
N LEU A 59 -4.01 -15.44 12.86
CA LEU A 59 -5.18 -14.74 13.44
C LEU A 59 -6.46 -15.09 12.68
N GLN A 60 -6.42 -15.00 11.35
CA GLN A 60 -7.56 -15.31 10.47
C GLN A 60 -7.97 -16.78 10.58
N ASP A 61 -7.00 -17.71 10.57
CA ASP A 61 -7.29 -19.15 10.62
C ASP A 61 -7.89 -19.56 11.98
N VAL A 62 -7.55 -18.90 13.08
CA VAL A 62 -8.23 -19.10 14.38
C VAL A 62 -9.71 -18.79 14.26
N LEU A 63 -10.07 -17.64 13.69
CA LEU A 63 -11.46 -17.23 13.53
C LEU A 63 -12.23 -18.16 12.59
N ILE A 64 -11.61 -18.55 11.47
CA ILE A 64 -12.21 -19.48 10.49
C ILE A 64 -12.46 -20.85 11.10
N ARG A 65 -11.47 -21.43 11.78
CA ARG A 65 -11.62 -22.75 12.41
C ARG A 65 -12.64 -22.71 13.54
N TRP A 66 -12.63 -21.67 14.36
CA TRP A 66 -13.58 -21.50 15.45
C TRP A 66 -15.03 -21.41 14.95
N HIS A 67 -15.30 -20.61 13.91
CA HIS A 67 -16.64 -20.52 13.32
C HIS A 67 -17.04 -21.82 12.61
N ARG A 68 -16.12 -22.47 11.89
CA ARG A 68 -16.38 -23.78 11.26
C ARG A 68 -16.78 -24.83 12.29
N MET A 69 -16.08 -24.87 13.44
CA MET A 69 -16.42 -25.77 14.56
C MET A 69 -17.77 -25.47 15.20
N ARG A 70 -18.29 -24.25 15.05
CA ARG A 70 -19.62 -23.83 15.52
C ARG A 70 -20.73 -24.10 14.49
N GLY A 71 -20.39 -24.66 13.33
CA GLY A 71 -21.34 -25.05 12.28
C GLY A 71 -21.56 -24.01 11.18
N PHE A 72 -20.80 -22.91 11.17
CA PHE A 72 -20.88 -21.91 10.10
C PHE A 72 -20.29 -22.43 8.78
N ASP A 73 -20.87 -22.01 7.66
CA ASP A 73 -20.27 -22.12 6.33
C ASP A 73 -19.12 -21.11 6.21
N THR A 74 -17.88 -21.56 6.39
CA THR A 74 -16.75 -20.64 6.42
C THR A 74 -16.04 -20.53 5.08
N LEU A 75 -15.93 -19.31 4.56
CA LEU A 75 -15.09 -19.00 3.42
C LEU A 75 -13.87 -18.20 3.89
N TRP A 76 -12.70 -18.82 3.78
CA TRP A 76 -11.43 -18.10 3.83
C TRP A 76 -10.85 -18.01 2.42
N GLN A 77 -11.19 -16.92 1.74
CA GLN A 77 -10.94 -16.71 0.31
C GLN A 77 -9.45 -16.43 0.06
N PRO A 78 -8.71 -17.34 -0.60
CA PRO A 78 -7.28 -17.17 -0.86
C PRO A 78 -7.02 -16.46 -2.20
N GLY A 79 -5.82 -15.90 -2.31
CA GLY A 79 -5.31 -15.35 -3.56
C GLY A 79 -4.07 -14.49 -3.36
N TYR A 80 -3.59 -13.90 -4.45
CA TYR A 80 -2.44 -13.00 -4.45
C TYR A 80 -2.65 -11.82 -5.40
N ASP A 81 -1.86 -10.78 -5.18
CA ASP A 81 -1.95 -9.52 -5.91
C ASP A 81 -0.80 -9.43 -6.91
N HIS A 82 -1.10 -9.01 -8.14
CA HIS A 82 -0.13 -8.73 -9.19
C HIS A 82 0.89 -7.64 -8.80
N ALA A 83 0.54 -6.78 -7.84
CA ALA A 83 1.41 -5.79 -7.19
C ALA A 83 2.09 -4.80 -8.14
N GLY A 84 1.59 -4.62 -9.37
CA GLY A 84 2.02 -3.62 -10.36
C GLY A 84 3.52 -3.30 -10.34
N ILE A 85 3.84 -2.08 -9.94
CA ILE A 85 5.19 -1.52 -9.80
C ILE A 85 6.14 -2.34 -8.91
N ALA A 86 5.64 -3.01 -7.88
CA ALA A 86 6.47 -3.81 -6.98
C ALA A 86 7.01 -5.05 -7.69
N THR A 87 6.14 -5.76 -8.44
CA THR A 87 6.53 -6.92 -9.25
C THR A 87 7.42 -6.50 -10.41
N GLN A 88 7.06 -5.43 -11.11
CA GLN A 88 7.87 -4.86 -12.18
C GLN A 88 9.29 -4.52 -11.70
N ASN A 89 9.44 -3.88 -10.54
CA ASN A 89 10.76 -3.59 -9.95
C ASN A 89 11.57 -4.86 -9.62
N VAL A 90 10.92 -5.93 -9.15
CA VAL A 90 11.61 -7.20 -8.87
C VAL A 90 12.14 -7.83 -10.16
N VAL A 91 11.35 -7.82 -11.23
CA VAL A 91 11.75 -8.35 -12.54
C VAL A 91 12.82 -7.46 -13.18
N GLU A 92 12.69 -6.14 -13.11
CA GLU A 92 13.72 -5.21 -13.59
C GLU A 92 15.07 -5.44 -12.91
N LYS A 93 15.08 -5.67 -11.59
CA LYS A 93 16.32 -6.02 -10.86
C LYS A 93 16.93 -7.34 -11.33
N GLN A 94 16.11 -8.34 -11.69
CA GLN A 94 16.59 -9.60 -12.26
C GLN A 94 17.23 -9.37 -13.64
N LEU A 95 16.56 -8.58 -14.49
CA LEU A 95 17.07 -8.22 -15.82
C LEU A 95 18.39 -7.46 -15.75
N LEU A 96 18.49 -6.47 -14.84
CA LEU A 96 19.73 -5.75 -14.55
C LEU A 96 20.87 -6.69 -14.14
N ALA A 97 20.58 -7.70 -13.31
CA ALA A 97 21.57 -8.70 -12.90
C ALA A 97 21.98 -9.64 -14.07
N GLU A 98 21.10 -9.83 -15.05
CA GLU A 98 21.34 -10.56 -16.30
C GLU A 98 22.07 -9.70 -17.35
N GLY A 99 22.27 -8.40 -17.09
CA GLY A 99 22.95 -7.46 -17.99
C GLY A 99 22.08 -6.91 -19.11
N THR A 100 20.75 -6.95 -18.95
CA THR A 100 19.78 -6.39 -19.90
C THR A 100 18.81 -5.44 -19.17
N SER A 101 17.95 -4.75 -19.92
CA SER A 101 16.91 -3.87 -19.39
C SER A 101 15.54 -4.15 -19.98
N ARG A 102 14.48 -3.63 -19.35
CA ARG A 102 13.11 -3.69 -19.90
C ARG A 102 13.03 -3.07 -21.31
N LYS A 103 13.74 -1.96 -21.52
CA LYS A 103 13.74 -1.19 -22.78
C LYS A 103 14.36 -2.01 -23.92
N GLU A 104 15.42 -2.76 -23.63
CA GLU A 104 16.06 -3.65 -24.62
C GLU A 104 15.22 -4.89 -24.94
N LEU A 105 14.46 -5.41 -23.98
CA LEU A 105 13.56 -6.56 -24.17
C LEU A 105 12.29 -6.22 -24.96
N GLY A 106 11.76 -5.01 -24.78
CA GLY A 106 10.44 -4.63 -25.30
C GLY A 106 9.28 -5.08 -24.40
N ARG A 107 8.11 -4.46 -24.59
CA ARG A 107 6.95 -4.59 -23.68
C ARG A 107 6.39 -6.01 -23.62
N GLU A 108 6.19 -6.66 -24.76
CA GLU A 108 5.61 -8.01 -24.83
C GLU A 108 6.47 -9.04 -24.08
N ALA A 109 7.75 -9.13 -24.44
CA ALA A 109 8.68 -10.05 -23.78
C ALA A 109 8.88 -9.74 -22.29
N PHE A 110 8.83 -8.46 -21.90
CA PHE A 110 8.86 -8.07 -20.50
C PHE A 110 7.63 -8.59 -19.73
N VAL A 111 6.43 -8.45 -20.29
CA VAL A 111 5.19 -8.93 -19.67
C VAL A 111 5.20 -10.46 -19.54
N GLU A 112 5.69 -11.19 -20.54
CA GLU A 112 5.88 -12.65 -20.44
C GLU A 112 6.85 -13.03 -19.32
N ARG A 113 7.95 -12.29 -19.17
CA ARG A 113 8.92 -12.50 -18.08
C ARG A 113 8.28 -12.28 -16.71
N VAL A 114 7.40 -11.29 -16.58
CA VAL A 114 6.65 -11.03 -15.35
C VAL A 114 5.73 -12.22 -15.05
N TRP A 115 4.93 -12.70 -16.00
CA TRP A 115 4.09 -13.90 -15.82
C TRP A 115 4.88 -15.13 -15.36
N ALA A 116 6.05 -15.39 -15.95
CA ALA A 116 6.91 -16.50 -15.52
C ALA A 116 7.40 -16.35 -14.07
N HIS A 117 7.71 -15.12 -13.63
CA HIS A 117 8.05 -14.83 -12.23
C HIS A 117 6.86 -15.09 -11.30
N LEU A 118 5.66 -14.67 -11.70
CA LEU A 118 4.42 -14.83 -10.94
C LEU A 118 4.10 -16.29 -10.66
N GLU A 119 4.17 -17.16 -11.67
CA GLU A 119 3.88 -18.59 -11.50
C GLU A 119 4.82 -19.25 -10.48
N ALA A 120 6.09 -18.84 -10.41
CA ALA A 120 7.03 -19.36 -9.42
C ALA A 120 6.74 -18.81 -8.02
N THR A 121 6.46 -17.51 -7.91
CA THR A 121 6.26 -16.83 -6.62
C THR A 121 4.90 -17.17 -5.99
N GLY A 122 3.81 -17.21 -6.77
CA GLY A 122 2.47 -17.58 -6.28
C GLY A 122 2.44 -19.00 -5.69
N ARG A 123 3.07 -19.97 -6.37
CA ARG A 123 3.25 -21.34 -5.86
C ARG A 123 4.00 -21.37 -4.52
N THR A 124 4.99 -20.51 -4.36
CA THR A 124 5.76 -20.41 -3.11
C THR A 124 4.89 -19.86 -1.98
N ILE A 125 4.17 -18.74 -2.20
CA ILE A 125 3.30 -18.11 -1.21
C ILE A 125 2.25 -19.11 -0.69
N MET A 126 1.53 -19.79 -1.60
CA MET A 126 0.51 -20.76 -1.21
C MET A 126 1.13 -22.00 -0.56
N GLY A 127 2.35 -22.40 -0.94
CA GLY A 127 3.12 -23.43 -0.25
C GLY A 127 3.47 -23.05 1.20
N GLN A 128 3.77 -21.77 1.47
CA GLN A 128 4.04 -21.27 2.82
C GLN A 128 2.79 -21.26 3.68
N PHE A 129 1.64 -20.84 3.15
CA PHE A 129 0.37 -20.95 3.88
C PHE A 129 -0.01 -22.40 4.19
N ARG A 130 0.16 -23.32 3.25
CA ARG A 130 -0.02 -24.76 3.50
C ARG A 130 0.91 -25.29 4.57
N SER A 131 2.16 -24.86 4.57
CA SER A 131 3.14 -25.25 5.60
C SER A 131 2.80 -24.69 6.97
N LEU A 132 2.13 -23.54 7.04
CA LEU A 132 1.56 -22.98 8.27
C LEU A 132 0.30 -23.74 8.73
N GLY A 133 -0.27 -24.62 7.91
CA GLY A 133 -1.53 -25.31 8.21
C GLY A 133 -2.76 -24.41 8.05
N ALA A 134 -2.71 -23.43 7.15
CA ALA A 134 -3.84 -22.53 6.89
C ALA A 134 -5.02 -23.30 6.27
N SER A 135 -6.24 -23.12 6.80
CA SER A 135 -7.46 -23.77 6.32
C SER A 135 -8.23 -22.98 5.26
N MET A 136 -7.50 -22.42 4.30
CA MET A 136 -8.04 -21.65 3.17
C MET A 136 -8.76 -22.57 2.18
N ASP A 137 -9.75 -22.04 1.47
CA ASP A 137 -10.37 -22.76 0.35
C ASP A 137 -9.48 -22.65 -0.90
N TYR A 138 -8.41 -23.44 -0.95
CA TYR A 138 -7.46 -23.45 -2.05
C TYR A 138 -8.07 -23.80 -3.42
N SER A 139 -9.29 -24.37 -3.46
CA SER A 139 -9.99 -24.62 -4.72
C SER A 139 -10.54 -23.36 -5.36
N ARG A 140 -10.60 -22.27 -4.59
CA ARG A 140 -11.06 -20.93 -4.99
C ARG A 140 -9.93 -19.92 -5.05
N GLU A 141 -8.68 -20.35 -5.23
CA GLU A 141 -7.55 -19.41 -5.38
C GLU A 141 -7.81 -18.40 -6.50
N ARG A 142 -7.61 -17.12 -6.21
CA ARG A 142 -7.79 -16.01 -7.17
C ARG A 142 -6.50 -15.22 -7.35
N PHE A 143 -6.36 -14.62 -8.52
CA PHE A 143 -5.34 -13.65 -8.82
C PHE A 143 -5.97 -12.39 -9.41
N THR A 144 -5.44 -11.21 -9.03
CA THR A 144 -6.01 -9.93 -9.46
C THR A 144 -5.96 -9.72 -10.97
N MET A 145 -5.14 -10.46 -11.72
CA MET A 145 -5.09 -10.39 -13.19
C MET A 145 -5.65 -11.66 -13.88
N ASP A 146 -6.43 -12.49 -13.19
CA ASP A 146 -7.19 -13.55 -13.86
C ASP A 146 -8.28 -12.94 -14.76
N ASP A 147 -8.65 -13.61 -15.85
CA ASP A 147 -9.60 -13.11 -16.85
C ASP A 147 -10.89 -12.55 -16.22
N ALA A 148 -11.54 -13.33 -15.35
CA ALA A 148 -12.76 -12.90 -14.67
C ALA A 148 -12.56 -11.71 -13.71
N TYR A 149 -11.35 -11.54 -13.16
CA TYR A 149 -11.02 -10.40 -12.30
C TYR A 149 -10.75 -9.14 -13.15
N ILE A 150 -10.15 -9.29 -14.32
CA ILE A 150 -9.98 -8.20 -15.29
C ILE A 150 -11.36 -7.64 -15.68
N GLU A 151 -12.34 -8.51 -15.95
CA GLU A 151 -13.72 -8.09 -16.23
C GLU A 151 -14.31 -7.21 -15.11
N SER A 152 -14.08 -7.57 -13.85
CA SER A 152 -14.44 -6.74 -12.68
C SER A 152 -13.78 -5.36 -12.74
N VAL A 153 -12.46 -5.33 -12.92
CA VAL A 153 -11.69 -4.07 -12.92
C VAL A 153 -12.13 -3.14 -14.03
N MET A 154 -12.32 -3.67 -15.24
CA MET A 154 -12.76 -2.88 -16.38
C MET A 154 -14.20 -2.37 -16.20
N THR A 155 -15.11 -3.22 -15.71
CA THR A 155 -16.49 -2.83 -15.39
C THR A 155 -16.53 -1.71 -14.34
N PHE A 156 -15.68 -1.81 -13.32
CA PHE A 156 -15.57 -0.77 -12.30
C PHE A 156 -15.13 0.56 -12.90
N PHE A 157 -14.09 0.56 -13.74
CA PHE A 157 -13.61 1.77 -14.40
C PHE A 157 -14.70 2.43 -15.25
N VAL A 158 -15.41 1.65 -16.06
CA VAL A 158 -16.51 2.16 -16.91
C VAL A 158 -17.62 2.78 -16.05
N ARG A 159 -17.99 2.16 -14.91
CA ARG A 159 -18.97 2.75 -13.98
C ARG A 159 -18.51 4.09 -13.43
N LEU A 160 -17.24 4.22 -13.03
CA LEU A 160 -16.71 5.50 -12.54
C LEU A 160 -16.71 6.57 -13.64
N TRP A 161 -16.44 6.18 -14.89
CA TRP A 161 -16.53 7.05 -16.05
C TRP A 161 -17.96 7.56 -16.27
N GLU A 162 -18.94 6.66 -16.25
CA GLU A 162 -20.36 6.99 -16.42
C GLU A 162 -20.89 7.91 -15.29
N ARG A 163 -20.35 7.77 -14.08
CA ARG A 163 -20.63 8.68 -12.95
C ARG A 163 -20.03 10.08 -13.14
N GLY A 164 -19.11 10.26 -14.08
CA GLY A 164 -18.37 11.51 -14.26
C GLY A 164 -17.35 11.78 -13.15
N TRP A 165 -16.93 10.75 -12.40
CA TRP A 165 -15.92 10.88 -11.35
C TRP A 165 -14.50 10.77 -11.87
N LEU A 166 -14.32 10.25 -13.09
CA LEU A 166 -13.01 10.19 -13.74
C LEU A 166 -12.76 11.45 -14.56
N TYR A 167 -11.57 12.02 -14.39
CA TYR A 167 -11.13 13.17 -15.17
C TYR A 167 -9.63 13.13 -15.41
N ARG A 168 -9.19 13.83 -16.45
CA ARG A 168 -7.77 13.97 -16.79
C ARG A 168 -7.30 15.38 -16.49
N ALA A 169 -6.24 15.51 -15.71
CA ALA A 169 -5.72 16.81 -15.32
C ALA A 169 -4.21 16.81 -15.16
N ASN A 170 -3.60 17.95 -15.49
CA ASN A 170 -2.23 18.27 -15.11
C ASN A 170 -2.23 18.59 -13.62
N ARG A 171 -1.64 17.72 -12.83
CA ARG A 171 -1.38 17.94 -11.42
C ARG A 171 0.06 17.61 -11.13
N ILE A 172 0.57 18.17 -10.05
CA ILE A 172 1.85 17.72 -9.55
C ILE A 172 1.70 16.29 -9.02
N VAL A 173 2.59 15.42 -9.46
CA VAL A 173 2.67 14.04 -9.01
C VAL A 173 4.05 13.78 -8.45
N ASN A 174 4.11 12.88 -7.48
CA ASN A 174 5.39 12.31 -7.06
C ASN A 174 5.89 11.43 -8.19
N TRP A 175 6.94 11.85 -8.87
CA TRP A 175 7.54 11.07 -9.95
C TRP A 175 8.82 10.38 -9.47
N CYS A 176 8.92 9.07 -9.73
CA CYS A 176 10.16 8.35 -9.53
C CYS A 176 10.97 8.35 -10.83
N PRO A 177 12.08 9.10 -10.93
CA PRO A 177 12.87 9.16 -12.16
C PRO A 177 13.60 7.84 -12.49
N PHE A 178 13.76 6.96 -11.49
CA PHE A 178 14.35 5.64 -11.71
C PHE A 178 13.36 4.68 -12.38
N HIS A 179 12.13 4.58 -11.89
CA HIS A 179 11.10 3.70 -12.47
C HIS A 179 10.37 4.34 -13.66
N GLU A 180 10.50 5.66 -13.83
CA GLU A 180 9.83 6.49 -14.83
C GLU A 180 8.30 6.38 -14.71
N THR A 181 7.77 6.59 -13.51
CA THR A 181 6.34 6.51 -13.23
C THR A 181 5.94 7.42 -12.07
N ALA A 182 4.69 7.87 -12.09
CA ALA A 182 4.04 8.46 -10.93
C ALA A 182 3.91 7.42 -9.81
N ILE A 183 4.07 7.85 -8.57
CA ILE A 183 3.82 7.09 -7.35
C ILE A 183 2.87 7.86 -6.44
N SER A 184 2.08 7.16 -5.63
CA SER A 184 1.17 7.81 -4.69
C SER A 184 1.93 8.46 -3.53
N ASP A 185 1.34 9.46 -2.86
CA ASP A 185 1.92 10.07 -1.64
C ASP A 185 2.28 9.02 -0.56
N LEU A 186 1.52 7.92 -0.53
CA LEU A 186 1.67 6.85 0.43
C LEU A 186 2.82 5.89 0.09
N GLU A 187 3.37 5.97 -1.12
CA GLU A 187 4.58 5.24 -1.56
C GLU A 187 5.87 6.09 -1.46
N VAL A 188 5.75 7.33 -0.97
CA VAL A 188 6.87 8.23 -0.68
C VAL A 188 7.32 8.05 0.77
N VAL A 189 8.58 7.66 0.96
CA VAL A 189 9.20 7.59 2.29
C VAL A 189 9.97 8.88 2.52
N HIS A 190 9.82 9.47 3.71
CA HIS A 190 10.54 10.69 4.06
C HIS A 190 11.77 10.34 4.89
N GLU A 191 12.94 10.72 4.39
CA GLU A 191 14.24 10.50 5.03
C GLU A 191 14.91 11.83 5.38
N GLU A 192 15.56 11.91 6.55
CA GLU A 192 16.33 13.08 6.96
C GLU A 192 17.68 13.11 6.23
N LEU A 193 17.85 14.02 5.28
CA LEU A 193 19.07 14.19 4.49
C LEU A 193 19.76 15.51 4.82
N ASP A 194 21.10 15.49 4.79
CA ASP A 194 21.94 16.68 4.91
C ASP A 194 22.18 17.29 3.52
N ASP A 195 21.35 18.28 3.16
CA ASP A 195 21.52 19.11 1.96
C ASP A 195 22.19 20.44 2.34
N ALA A 196 22.28 21.36 1.37
CA ALA A 196 22.80 22.70 1.61
C ALA A 196 21.81 23.76 1.14
N LEU A 197 21.44 24.66 2.05
CA LEU A 197 20.57 25.80 1.76
C LEU A 197 21.40 26.90 1.08
N THR A 198 21.07 27.18 -0.17
CA THR A 198 21.74 28.15 -1.04
C THR A 198 20.97 29.45 -1.04
N TYR A 199 21.65 30.55 -0.75
CA TYR A 199 21.07 31.90 -0.75
C TYR A 199 21.43 32.61 -2.06
N ALA A 200 20.48 32.70 -2.97
CA ALA A 200 20.66 33.25 -4.32
C ALA A 200 19.93 34.57 -4.48
N ARG A 201 20.63 35.61 -4.97
CA ARG A 201 20.08 36.95 -5.18
C ARG A 201 19.48 37.12 -6.58
N TYR A 202 18.23 37.55 -6.63
CA TYR A 202 17.45 37.86 -7.82
C TYR A 202 17.40 39.38 -7.95
N ARG A 203 18.11 39.93 -8.93
CA ARG A 203 18.22 41.38 -9.09
C ARG A 203 16.91 41.96 -9.64
N PHE A 204 16.53 43.15 -9.18
CA PHE A 204 15.38 43.87 -9.73
C PHE A 204 15.63 44.25 -11.19
N ALA A 205 14.66 44.02 -12.07
CA ALA A 205 14.79 44.26 -13.50
C ALA A 205 14.80 45.77 -13.86
N ASP A 206 14.26 46.61 -12.98
CA ASP A 206 14.11 48.06 -13.12
C ASP A 206 15.10 48.87 -12.25
N GLY A 207 16.06 48.21 -11.59
CA GLY A 207 17.11 48.84 -10.78
C GLY A 207 16.90 48.73 -9.27
N PRO A 208 17.82 49.23 -8.43
CA PRO A 208 17.73 49.09 -6.98
C PRO A 208 16.56 49.87 -6.37
N LEU A 209 16.12 49.43 -5.18
CA LEU A 209 15.21 50.18 -4.30
C LEU A 209 15.84 51.50 -3.85
N ALA A 210 15.02 52.39 -3.27
CA ALA A 210 15.43 53.72 -2.83
C ALA A 210 16.54 53.70 -1.75
N ASP A 211 16.63 52.62 -1.00
CA ASP A 211 17.65 52.36 0.04
C ASP A 211 18.94 51.71 -0.51
N GLY A 212 19.00 51.44 -1.82
CA GLY A 212 20.13 50.84 -2.50
C GLY A 212 20.10 49.31 -2.61
N VAL A 213 19.04 48.64 -2.12
CA VAL A 213 18.88 47.18 -2.25
C VAL A 213 18.60 46.82 -3.71
N ASP A 214 19.48 46.03 -4.33
CA ASP A 214 19.45 45.75 -5.78
C ASP A 214 18.73 44.45 -6.18
N GLY A 215 18.17 43.73 -5.22
CA GLY A 215 17.43 42.49 -5.48
C GLY A 215 16.81 41.85 -4.24
N ILE A 216 16.20 40.69 -4.45
CA ILE A 216 15.65 39.82 -3.41
C ILE A 216 16.50 38.57 -3.33
N THR A 217 16.91 38.19 -2.13
CA THR A 217 17.59 36.91 -1.92
C THR A 217 16.58 35.85 -1.52
N ILE A 218 16.59 34.72 -2.21
CA ILE A 218 15.81 33.53 -1.87
C ILE A 218 16.71 32.49 -1.22
N ALA A 219 16.12 31.58 -0.45
CA ALA A 219 16.80 30.42 0.10
C ALA A 219 16.26 29.15 -0.56
N THR A 220 17.13 28.30 -1.12
CA THR A 220 16.72 27.04 -1.74
C THR A 220 17.72 25.91 -1.55
N VAL A 221 17.21 24.70 -1.36
CA VAL A 221 17.97 23.45 -1.36
C VAL A 221 18.14 22.84 -2.76
N ARG A 222 17.48 23.41 -3.79
CA ARG A 222 17.47 22.86 -5.16
C ARG A 222 17.89 23.91 -6.21
N PRO A 223 19.17 24.28 -6.32
CA PRO A 223 19.64 25.28 -7.28
C PRO A 223 19.21 25.00 -8.74
N ALA A 224 19.18 23.75 -9.19
CA ALA A 224 18.75 23.34 -10.53
C ALA A 224 17.34 23.79 -10.88
N THR A 225 16.46 23.89 -9.87
CA THR A 225 15.07 24.33 -10.06
C THR A 225 14.92 25.83 -10.26
N ILE A 226 15.95 26.64 -9.98
CA ILE A 226 15.97 28.10 -10.27
C ILE A 226 15.64 28.36 -11.75
N LEU A 227 16.10 27.49 -12.65
CA LEU A 227 15.83 27.60 -14.08
C LEU A 227 14.33 27.53 -14.41
N GLY A 228 13.53 26.94 -13.53
CA GLY A 228 12.08 26.78 -13.65
C GLY A 228 11.27 27.90 -13.00
N ASP A 229 11.92 28.91 -12.40
CA ASP A 229 11.21 29.91 -11.60
C ASP A 229 10.34 30.83 -12.46
N VAL A 230 9.13 31.09 -11.97
CA VAL A 230 8.14 31.94 -12.65
C VAL A 230 7.65 33.10 -11.80
N ALA A 231 8.01 33.14 -10.51
CA ALA A 231 7.81 34.28 -9.61
C ALA A 231 8.74 34.15 -8.38
N VAL A 232 8.79 35.22 -7.59
CA VAL A 232 9.27 35.18 -6.19
C VAL A 232 8.10 35.58 -5.30
N ALA A 233 7.76 34.74 -4.32
CA ALA A 233 6.70 35.03 -3.36
C ALA A 233 7.28 35.53 -2.04
N VAL A 234 6.62 36.52 -1.46
CA VAL A 234 6.90 37.06 -0.12
C VAL A 234 5.61 37.14 0.67
N HIS A 235 5.70 37.08 2.00
CA HIS A 235 4.52 37.25 2.83
C HIS A 235 4.01 38.70 2.76
N PRO A 236 2.70 38.96 2.64
CA PRO A 236 2.15 40.33 2.51
C PRO A 236 2.51 41.24 3.69
N ASP A 237 2.60 40.68 4.90
CA ASP A 237 2.94 41.42 6.12
C ASP A 237 4.45 41.54 6.38
N ASP A 238 5.31 41.03 5.49
CA ASP A 238 6.76 41.17 5.64
C ASP A 238 7.23 42.57 5.18
N GLU A 239 7.44 43.45 6.15
CA GLU A 239 7.86 44.84 5.92
C GLU A 239 9.14 44.95 5.06
N ARG A 240 10.01 43.94 5.08
CA ARG A 240 11.27 43.91 4.30
C ARG A 240 11.03 43.92 2.79
N TYR A 241 9.90 43.36 2.33
CA TYR A 241 9.63 43.12 0.91
C TYR A 241 8.42 43.88 0.39
N ARG A 242 7.80 44.75 1.21
CA ARG A 242 6.57 45.45 0.84
C ARG A 242 6.71 46.31 -0.43
N GLU A 243 7.87 46.95 -0.61
CA GLU A 243 8.18 47.75 -1.81
C GLU A 243 8.59 46.89 -3.02
N ALA A 244 8.87 45.60 -2.80
CA ALA A 244 9.24 44.68 -3.85
C ALA A 244 8.02 44.04 -4.55
N ILE A 245 6.88 43.92 -3.84
CA ILE A 245 5.65 43.33 -4.38
C ILE A 245 5.19 44.10 -5.63
N GLY A 246 4.94 43.37 -6.72
CA GLY A 246 4.55 43.91 -8.02
C GLY A 246 5.71 44.35 -8.92
N ARG A 247 6.96 44.32 -8.42
CA ARG A 247 8.15 44.53 -9.25
C ARG A 247 8.57 43.24 -9.93
N ASP A 248 9.39 43.37 -10.97
CA ASP A 248 10.02 42.23 -11.62
C ASP A 248 11.43 42.01 -11.09
N VAL A 249 11.80 40.75 -10.93
CA VAL A 249 13.19 40.33 -10.71
C VAL A 249 13.68 39.47 -11.87
N LEU A 250 15.00 39.37 -12.01
CA LEU A 250 15.66 38.53 -13.00
C LEU A 250 16.04 37.20 -12.36
N VAL A 251 15.52 36.11 -12.91
CA VAL A 251 15.91 34.74 -12.55
C VAL A 251 17.42 34.57 -12.83
N PRO A 252 18.25 34.26 -11.82
CA PRO A 252 19.67 34.00 -12.02
C PRO A 252 19.92 32.94 -13.08
N PHE A 253 21.08 33.01 -13.76
CA PHE A 253 21.47 32.14 -14.87
C PHE A 253 20.65 32.33 -16.17
N VAL A 254 19.32 32.41 -16.09
CA VAL A 254 18.43 32.48 -17.27
C VAL A 254 18.12 33.92 -17.71
N GLY A 255 18.12 34.87 -16.78
CA GLY A 255 17.80 36.28 -17.04
C GLY A 255 16.31 36.53 -17.36
N ARG A 256 15.43 35.54 -17.13
CA ARG A 256 13.98 35.67 -17.31
C ARG A 256 13.41 36.66 -16.29
N ARG A 257 12.56 37.58 -16.74
CA ARG A 257 11.81 38.50 -15.87
C ARG A 257 10.63 37.77 -15.25
N VAL A 258 10.52 37.82 -13.93
CA VAL A 258 9.43 37.21 -13.16
C VAL A 258 8.91 38.17 -12.09
N PRO A 259 7.60 38.19 -11.82
CA PRO A 259 7.03 39.09 -10.83
C PRO A 259 7.35 38.67 -9.40
N VAL A 260 7.37 39.65 -8.51
CA VAL A 260 7.34 39.44 -7.06
C VAL A 260 5.89 39.51 -6.60
N ILE A 261 5.38 38.44 -6.00
CA ILE A 261 3.99 38.29 -5.58
C ILE A 261 3.88 38.23 -4.05
N ALA A 262 2.71 38.60 -3.53
CA ALA A 262 2.37 38.43 -2.13
C ALA A 262 1.56 37.14 -1.94
N ASP A 263 1.98 36.27 -1.02
CA ASP A 263 1.25 35.06 -0.67
C ASP A 263 1.43 34.72 0.82
N GLU A 264 0.30 34.48 1.52
CA GLU A 264 0.28 34.19 2.97
C GLU A 264 0.90 32.83 3.33
N ARG A 265 1.09 31.92 2.35
CA ARG A 265 1.74 30.62 2.58
C ARG A 265 3.25 30.73 2.77
N VAL A 266 3.86 31.88 2.46
CA VAL A 266 5.29 32.10 2.65
C VAL A 266 5.59 32.35 4.13
N ASP A 267 6.47 31.54 4.74
CA ASP A 267 6.94 31.77 6.11
C ASP A 267 7.99 32.90 6.16
N PRO A 268 7.70 34.06 6.79
CA PRO A 268 8.66 35.16 6.89
C PRO A 268 9.91 34.79 7.72
N ALA A 269 9.82 33.81 8.62
CA ALA A 269 10.89 33.41 9.51
C ALA A 269 11.86 32.39 8.86
N PHE A 270 11.46 31.72 7.78
CA PHE A 270 12.29 30.74 7.10
C PHE A 270 13.22 31.37 6.07
N GLY A 271 14.51 31.04 6.13
CA GLY A 271 15.53 31.53 5.19
C GLY A 271 15.60 33.06 5.18
N THR A 272 15.15 33.67 4.09
CA THR A 272 15.09 35.13 3.92
C THR A 272 13.69 35.71 4.10
N GLY A 273 12.63 34.89 4.14
CA GLY A 273 11.23 35.34 4.01
C GLY A 273 10.77 35.55 2.55
N ALA A 274 11.64 35.23 1.58
CA ALA A 274 11.31 35.20 0.16
C ALA A 274 11.51 33.79 -0.41
N LEU A 275 10.49 33.28 -1.08
CA LEU A 275 10.43 31.94 -1.65
C LEU A 275 10.43 32.03 -3.17
N LYS A 276 11.30 31.25 -3.84
CA LYS A 276 11.20 31.08 -5.30
C LYS A 276 9.96 30.25 -5.63
N ILE A 277 9.24 30.60 -6.69
CA ILE A 277 8.06 29.85 -7.12
C ILE A 277 8.38 29.07 -8.39
N THR A 278 8.45 27.74 -8.25
CA THR A 278 8.72 26.79 -9.33
C THR A 278 7.58 25.75 -9.46
N PRO A 279 6.42 26.11 -10.04
CA PRO A 279 5.23 25.25 -10.08
C PRO A 279 5.46 23.86 -10.68
N GLY A 280 6.42 23.74 -11.60
CA GLY A 280 6.78 22.47 -12.23
C GLY A 280 7.46 21.44 -11.33
N HIS A 281 7.93 21.84 -10.13
CA HIS A 281 8.88 21.07 -9.32
C HIS A 281 8.62 21.05 -7.81
N ASP A 282 7.59 21.72 -7.30
CA ASP A 282 7.22 21.69 -5.88
C ASP A 282 5.69 21.82 -5.71
N PRO A 283 5.05 21.02 -4.83
CA PRO A 283 3.60 21.05 -4.68
C PRO A 283 3.06 22.37 -4.13
N THR A 284 3.77 22.97 -3.18
CA THR A 284 3.38 24.26 -2.59
C THR A 284 3.50 25.35 -3.65
N ASP A 285 4.59 25.34 -4.42
CA ASP A 285 4.79 26.29 -5.52
C ASP A 285 3.73 26.11 -6.62
N PHE A 286 3.29 24.88 -6.88
CA PHE A 286 2.22 24.60 -7.85
C PHE A 286 0.88 25.18 -7.41
N GLU A 287 0.54 25.07 -6.12
CA GLU A 287 -0.67 25.68 -5.56
C GLU A 287 -0.60 27.21 -5.56
N ILE A 288 0.54 27.79 -5.19
CA ILE A 288 0.77 29.24 -5.26
C ILE A 288 0.66 29.69 -6.73
N GLY A 289 1.35 29.01 -7.63
CA GLY A 289 1.30 29.28 -9.07
C GLY A 289 -0.12 29.25 -9.62
N SER A 290 -0.90 28.23 -9.27
CA SER A 290 -2.29 28.10 -9.69
C SER A 290 -3.18 29.22 -9.13
N THR A 291 -2.98 29.62 -7.87
CA THR A 291 -3.74 30.72 -7.23
C THR A 291 -3.50 32.06 -7.92
N HIS A 292 -2.26 32.32 -8.33
CA HIS A 292 -1.85 33.58 -8.95
C HIS A 292 -1.86 33.55 -10.49
N GLY A 293 -2.28 32.44 -11.11
CA GLY A 293 -2.33 32.29 -12.57
C GLY A 293 -0.95 32.30 -13.24
N LEU A 294 0.08 31.79 -12.55
CA LEU A 294 1.45 31.70 -13.05
C LEU A 294 1.64 30.51 -14.01
N PRO A 295 2.57 30.60 -14.98
CA PRO A 295 2.83 29.52 -15.91
C PRO A 295 3.50 28.31 -15.23
N ASN A 296 3.22 27.13 -15.77
CA ASN A 296 3.78 25.87 -15.31
C ASN A 296 5.03 25.51 -16.13
N LEU A 297 6.20 25.89 -15.65
CA LEU A 297 7.48 25.59 -16.31
C LEU A 297 8.17 24.40 -15.63
N THR A 298 8.46 23.37 -16.43
CA THR A 298 9.19 22.17 -16.00
C THR A 298 10.55 22.13 -16.70
N VAL A 299 11.64 22.06 -15.93
CA VAL A 299 13.04 22.03 -16.41
C VAL A 299 13.73 20.69 -16.18
N ILE A 300 13.13 19.78 -15.42
CA ILE A 300 13.61 18.41 -15.20
C ILE A 300 12.64 17.44 -15.89
N GLY A 301 13.17 16.55 -16.71
CA GLY A 301 12.43 15.54 -17.46
C GLY A 301 12.08 14.29 -16.66
N LEU A 302 11.35 13.39 -17.30
CA LEU A 302 10.88 12.12 -16.71
C LEU A 302 12.03 11.16 -16.31
N ASP A 303 13.21 11.32 -16.88
CA ASP A 303 14.41 10.55 -16.55
C ASP A 303 15.24 11.19 -15.41
N GLY A 304 14.74 12.28 -14.82
CA GLY A 304 15.43 13.05 -13.79
C GLY A 304 16.58 13.90 -14.30
N ARG A 305 16.77 14.05 -15.62
CA ARG A 305 17.75 14.94 -16.24
C ARG A 305 17.14 16.28 -16.61
N MET A 306 17.97 17.29 -16.82
CA MET A 306 17.51 18.58 -17.30
C MET A 306 16.95 18.45 -18.73
N ASN A 307 15.76 19.00 -18.98
CA ASN A 307 15.11 18.97 -20.31
C ASN A 307 15.50 20.21 -21.16
N ASP A 308 14.91 20.33 -22.35
CA ASP A 308 15.20 21.44 -23.28
C ASP A 308 14.90 22.84 -22.71
N ALA A 309 13.95 22.95 -21.76
CA ALA A 309 13.63 24.23 -21.11
C ALA A 309 14.74 24.72 -20.17
N ALA A 310 15.70 23.86 -19.81
CA ALA A 310 16.90 24.22 -19.05
C ALA A 310 17.98 24.91 -19.92
N GLY A 311 17.75 25.07 -21.22
CA GLY A 311 18.66 25.76 -22.13
C GLY A 311 20.00 25.06 -22.27
N GLU A 312 21.11 25.77 -21.98
CA GLU A 312 22.46 25.21 -22.11
C GLU A 312 22.78 24.06 -21.14
N LEU A 313 21.93 23.84 -20.14
CA LEU A 313 22.08 22.75 -19.17
C LEU A 313 21.28 21.50 -19.56
N ALA A 314 20.59 21.49 -20.71
CA ALA A 314 19.81 20.33 -21.17
C ALA A 314 20.68 19.06 -21.27
N GLY A 315 20.12 17.92 -20.85
CA GLY A 315 20.76 16.60 -20.83
C GLY A 315 21.66 16.33 -19.61
N LEU A 316 22.02 17.36 -18.83
CA LEU A 316 22.80 17.21 -17.61
C LEU A 316 21.99 16.54 -16.49
N THR A 317 22.69 15.96 -15.52
CA THR A 317 22.05 15.54 -14.27
C THR A 317 21.71 16.77 -13.41
N GLN A 318 20.77 16.65 -12.48
CA GLN A 318 20.46 17.74 -11.54
C GLN A 318 21.69 18.19 -10.75
N ALA A 319 22.54 17.25 -10.33
CA ALA A 319 23.77 17.56 -9.60
C ALA A 319 24.78 18.35 -10.46
N ASP A 320 24.96 17.94 -11.72
CA ASP A 320 25.84 18.68 -12.65
C ASP A 320 25.28 20.09 -12.92
N ALA A 321 23.96 20.22 -13.06
CA ALA A 321 23.29 21.50 -13.24
C ALA A 321 23.42 22.40 -11.99
N ASP A 322 23.28 21.83 -10.79
CA ASP A 322 23.51 22.52 -9.52
C ASP A 322 24.92 23.11 -9.47
N GLU A 323 25.95 22.33 -9.79
CA GLU A 323 27.33 22.79 -9.80
C GLU A 323 27.54 23.98 -10.75
N ARG A 324 26.94 23.93 -11.95
CA ARG A 324 27.03 24.99 -12.95
C ARG A 324 26.34 26.28 -12.49
N ILE A 325 25.14 26.16 -11.92
CA ILE A 325 24.38 27.30 -11.41
C ILE A 325 25.11 27.93 -10.22
N LEU A 326 25.65 27.12 -9.31
CA LEU A 326 26.42 27.61 -8.16
C LEU A 326 27.69 28.35 -8.59
N ALA A 327 28.40 27.83 -9.60
CA ALA A 327 29.56 28.52 -10.17
C ALA A 327 29.16 29.87 -10.78
N TRP A 328 28.08 29.89 -11.57
CA TRP A 328 27.56 31.11 -12.18
C TRP A 328 27.15 32.16 -11.13
N LEU A 329 26.42 31.74 -10.08
CA LEU A 329 25.99 32.62 -9.00
C LEU A 329 27.19 33.25 -8.27
N LYS A 330 28.27 32.48 -8.07
CA LYS A 330 29.50 32.98 -7.47
C LYS A 330 30.23 33.97 -8.37
N GLU A 331 30.34 33.68 -9.67
CA GLU A 331 31.00 34.55 -10.64
C GLU A 331 30.28 35.90 -10.82
N HIS A 332 28.96 35.94 -10.63
CA HIS A 332 28.12 37.12 -10.80
C HIS A 332 27.76 37.83 -9.48
N ASP A 333 28.41 37.47 -8.38
CA ASP A 333 28.15 38.03 -7.03
C ASP A 333 26.66 37.94 -6.64
N ALA A 334 26.03 36.84 -7.03
CA ALA A 334 24.63 36.52 -6.75
C ALA A 334 24.48 35.38 -5.71
N LEU A 335 25.59 34.77 -5.28
CA LEU A 335 25.63 33.80 -4.19
C LEU A 335 25.99 34.51 -2.87
N GLU A 336 25.03 34.66 -1.96
CA GLU A 336 25.29 35.35 -0.69
C GLU A 336 25.97 34.46 0.34
N LYS A 337 25.39 33.27 0.58
CA LYS A 337 25.93 32.26 1.49
C LYS A 337 25.37 30.89 1.16
N ARG A 338 26.00 29.86 1.73
CA ARG A 338 25.52 28.48 1.69
C ARG A 338 25.75 27.86 3.06
N GLU A 339 24.74 27.22 3.61
CA GLU A 339 24.81 26.61 4.95
C GLU A 339 24.27 25.19 4.94
N SER A 340 24.77 24.37 5.85
CA SER A 340 24.28 22.99 6.01
C SER A 340 22.82 23.04 6.45
N TYR A 341 21.98 22.23 5.81
CA TYR A 341 20.56 22.18 6.12
C TYR A 341 20.08 20.73 6.11
N ARG A 342 19.66 20.27 7.29
CA ARG A 342 19.12 18.93 7.48
C ARG A 342 17.60 19.00 7.43
N HIS A 343 17.00 18.24 6.52
CA HIS A 343 15.57 18.29 6.29
C HIS A 343 15.03 16.98 5.74
N SER A 344 13.70 16.87 5.77
CA SER A 344 12.96 15.70 5.32
C SER A 344 12.80 15.69 3.80
N VAL A 345 13.29 14.65 3.15
CA VAL A 345 13.24 14.49 1.69
C VAL A 345 12.45 13.24 1.33
N GLY A 346 11.48 13.40 0.42
CA GLY A 346 10.75 12.28 -0.16
C GLY A 346 11.63 11.43 -1.08
N THR A 347 11.72 10.14 -0.79
CA THR A 347 12.38 9.12 -1.60
C THR A 347 11.38 8.02 -1.95
N CYS A 348 11.62 7.33 -3.08
CA CYS A 348 10.82 6.18 -3.45
C CYS A 348 11.03 5.04 -2.44
N GLU A 349 9.96 4.48 -1.86
CA GLU A 349 10.05 3.34 -0.93
C GLU A 349 10.86 2.16 -1.51
N ARG A 350 10.85 1.99 -2.84
CA ARG A 350 11.34 0.78 -3.51
C ARG A 350 12.77 0.88 -4.04
N CYS A 351 13.17 2.03 -4.59
CA CYS A 351 14.52 2.24 -5.13
C CYS A 351 15.34 3.27 -4.35
N HIS A 352 14.73 3.96 -3.37
CA HIS A 352 15.35 5.00 -2.54
C HIS A 352 15.85 6.24 -3.33
N THR A 353 15.52 6.35 -4.62
CA THR A 353 15.79 7.55 -5.41
C THR A 353 14.91 8.70 -4.90
N ARG A 354 15.50 9.91 -4.82
CA ARG A 354 14.77 11.15 -4.51
C ARG A 354 13.60 11.31 -5.47
N ILE A 355 12.42 11.61 -4.93
CA ILE A 355 11.23 11.89 -5.71
C ILE A 355 11.35 13.25 -6.37
N GLU A 356 11.00 13.30 -7.64
CA GLU A 356 10.87 14.53 -8.39
C GLU A 356 9.39 14.88 -8.46
N PRO A 357 8.93 15.98 -7.85
CA PRO A 357 7.60 16.49 -8.14
C PRO A 357 7.58 16.96 -9.60
N LEU A 358 6.69 16.40 -10.42
CA LEU A 358 6.52 16.82 -11.81
C LEU A 358 5.06 17.08 -12.11
N ILE A 359 4.79 18.05 -12.96
CA ILE A 359 3.47 18.21 -13.55
C ILE A 359 3.30 17.11 -14.60
N SER A 360 2.29 16.28 -14.40
CA SER A 360 1.98 15.19 -15.32
C SER A 360 0.49 15.13 -15.59
N LEU A 361 0.13 14.89 -16.84
CA LEU A 361 -1.24 14.67 -17.27
C LEU A 361 -1.64 13.23 -16.92
N GLN A 362 -2.42 13.07 -15.85
CA GLN A 362 -2.83 11.76 -15.32
C GLN A 362 -4.35 11.65 -15.24
N TRP A 363 -4.83 10.41 -15.07
CA TRP A 363 -6.22 10.09 -14.76
C TRP A 363 -6.44 10.09 -13.26
N TRP A 364 -7.48 10.81 -12.84
CA TRP A 364 -7.86 10.99 -11.45
C TRP A 364 -9.30 10.53 -11.23
N CYS A 365 -9.55 9.94 -10.07
CA CYS A 365 -10.89 9.70 -9.55
C CYS A 365 -11.19 10.76 -8.48
N ALA A 366 -12.25 11.54 -8.70
CA ALA A 366 -12.77 12.48 -7.73
C ALA A 366 -13.23 11.72 -6.48
N MET A 367 -12.78 12.14 -5.30
CA MET A 367 -13.07 11.42 -4.05
C MET A 367 -14.13 12.10 -3.16
N GLU A 368 -14.50 13.34 -3.47
CA GLU A 368 -15.37 14.15 -2.61
C GLU A 368 -16.78 13.55 -2.41
N GLU A 369 -17.40 13.08 -3.49
CA GLU A 369 -18.72 12.44 -3.45
C GLU A 369 -18.66 11.00 -2.90
N PRO A 370 -17.82 10.08 -3.44
CA PRO A 370 -17.81 8.68 -3.00
C PRO A 370 -17.35 8.48 -1.54
N ARG A 371 -16.61 9.43 -0.94
CA ARG A 371 -16.18 9.31 0.47
C ARG A 371 -17.34 9.51 1.46
N GLN A 372 -18.41 10.21 1.09
CA GLN A 372 -19.46 10.59 2.06
C GLN A 372 -20.21 9.38 2.64
N PRO A 373 -20.69 8.40 1.83
CA PRO A 373 -21.34 7.20 2.35
C PRO A 373 -20.40 6.36 3.23
N ALA A 374 -19.12 6.26 2.86
CA ALA A 374 -18.12 5.55 3.63
C ALA A 374 -17.87 6.20 5.01
N LEU A 375 -17.75 7.52 5.03
CA LEU A 375 -17.57 8.29 6.26
C LEU A 375 -18.79 8.17 7.19
N ALA A 376 -20.00 8.19 6.62
CA ALA A 376 -21.24 7.94 7.38
C ALA A 376 -21.24 6.53 8.00
N ALA A 377 -20.93 5.50 7.20
CA ALA A 377 -20.88 4.12 7.68
C ALA A 377 -19.88 3.89 8.82
N LEU A 378 -18.71 4.56 8.76
CA LEU A 378 -17.73 4.53 9.85
C LEU A 378 -18.25 5.23 11.11
N ARG A 379 -18.80 6.44 10.99
CA ARG A 379 -19.36 7.20 12.13
C ARG A 379 -20.53 6.46 12.80
N GLU A 380 -21.33 5.76 12.01
CA GLU A 380 -22.44 4.91 12.48
C GLU A 380 -21.97 3.55 13.04
N ARG A 381 -20.66 3.25 13.00
CA ARG A 381 -20.06 1.99 13.43
C ARG A 381 -20.63 0.75 12.75
N ARG A 382 -21.09 0.91 11.50
CA ARG A 382 -21.46 -0.20 10.62
C ARG A 382 -20.21 -1.00 10.20
N VAL A 383 -19.08 -0.31 10.09
CA VAL A 383 -17.73 -0.91 10.09
C VAL A 383 -17.00 -0.50 11.36
N ARG A 384 -16.35 -1.43 12.04
CA ARG A 384 -15.58 -1.18 13.28
C ARG A 384 -14.14 -1.60 13.10
N TYR A 385 -13.21 -0.70 13.44
CA TYR A 385 -11.78 -1.02 13.42
C TYR A 385 -11.30 -1.34 14.83
N HIS A 386 -10.46 -2.35 14.94
CA HIS A 386 -9.91 -2.84 16.21
C HIS A 386 -8.38 -2.70 16.17
N PRO A 387 -7.77 -1.89 17.06
CA PRO A 387 -8.36 -1.14 18.17
C PRO A 387 -9.03 0.19 17.76
N GLU A 388 -9.78 0.79 18.68
CA GLU A 388 -10.51 2.06 18.50
C GLU A 388 -9.65 3.23 17.97
N SER A 389 -8.36 3.28 18.31
CA SER A 389 -7.47 4.32 17.78
C SER A 389 -7.34 4.27 16.25
N GLN A 390 -7.44 3.08 15.66
CA GLN A 390 -7.42 2.91 14.20
C GLN A 390 -8.76 3.26 13.58
N HIS A 391 -9.87 3.12 14.31
CA HIS A 391 -11.19 3.59 13.87
C HIS A 391 -11.20 5.12 13.71
N SER A 392 -10.68 5.85 14.70
CA SER A 392 -10.50 7.30 14.60
C SER A 392 -9.58 7.71 13.45
N PHE A 393 -8.52 6.93 13.19
CA PHE A 393 -7.63 7.16 12.05
C PHE A 393 -8.36 6.97 10.71
N ALA A 394 -9.17 5.92 10.56
CA ALA A 394 -9.92 5.65 9.34
C ALA A 394 -10.91 6.78 9.02
N ILE A 395 -11.61 7.32 10.02
CA ILE A 395 -12.52 8.48 9.87
C ILE A 395 -11.75 9.71 9.38
N ARG A 396 -10.70 10.12 10.11
CA ARG A 396 -9.87 11.29 9.72
C ARG A 396 -9.28 11.12 8.32
N SER A 397 -8.87 9.89 7.99
CA SER A 397 -8.31 9.59 6.68
C SER A 397 -9.31 9.84 5.54
N PHE A 398 -10.61 9.64 5.73
CA PHE A 398 -11.61 9.97 4.71
C PHE A 398 -11.93 11.47 4.68
N GLU A 399 -11.91 12.15 5.83
CA GLU A 399 -12.11 13.61 5.92
C GLU A 399 -11.05 14.39 5.14
N GLU A 400 -9.83 13.86 5.08
CA GLU A 400 -8.66 14.48 4.44
C GLU A 400 -8.27 13.81 3.11
N ILE A 401 -9.08 12.87 2.57
CA ILE A 401 -8.67 12.09 1.40
C ILE A 401 -8.57 12.97 0.15
N PRO A 402 -7.41 13.00 -0.55
CA PRO A 402 -7.30 13.69 -1.83
C PRO A 402 -7.95 12.86 -2.95
N ASP A 403 -8.16 13.50 -4.10
CA ASP A 403 -8.50 12.78 -5.33
C ASP A 403 -7.43 11.74 -5.64
N TRP A 404 -7.88 10.60 -6.16
CA TRP A 404 -7.01 9.45 -6.36
C TRP A 404 -6.43 9.44 -7.77
N ASN A 405 -5.11 9.54 -7.90
CA ASN A 405 -4.43 9.24 -9.16
C ASN A 405 -4.50 7.73 -9.45
N ILE A 406 -5.23 7.36 -10.49
CA ILE A 406 -5.51 5.97 -10.86
C ILE A 406 -4.67 5.46 -12.03
N SER A 407 -3.95 6.31 -12.77
CA SER A 407 -3.10 5.88 -13.89
C SER A 407 -1.63 5.75 -13.50
N ARG A 408 -0.92 4.84 -14.16
CA ARG A 408 0.51 4.57 -13.98
C ARG A 408 1.15 4.27 -15.34
N GLN A 409 2.37 4.78 -15.55
CA GLN A 409 3.14 4.58 -16.77
C GLN A 409 3.97 3.29 -16.71
N LEU A 410 3.39 2.23 -16.14
CA LEU A 410 4.02 0.92 -15.99
C LEU A 410 3.70 0.03 -17.19
N TRP A 411 4.49 -1.02 -17.37
CA TRP A 411 4.23 -2.02 -18.41
C TRP A 411 3.39 -3.18 -17.88
N TRP A 412 3.39 -3.37 -16.56
CA TRP A 412 2.65 -4.42 -15.85
C TRP A 412 1.48 -3.83 -15.05
N GLY A 413 0.27 -4.32 -15.32
CA GLY A 413 -0.98 -3.90 -14.67
C GLY A 413 -2.17 -3.95 -15.62
N HIS A 414 -3.34 -3.55 -15.12
CA HIS A 414 -4.57 -3.49 -15.89
C HIS A 414 -4.57 -2.26 -16.82
N GLN A 415 -4.48 -2.44 -18.14
CA GLN A 415 -4.52 -1.32 -19.07
C GLN A 415 -5.86 -0.57 -19.02
N LEU A 416 -5.86 0.76 -19.10
CA LEU A 416 -7.10 1.55 -19.00
C LEU A 416 -8.06 1.21 -20.16
N PRO A 417 -9.38 1.06 -19.91
CA PRO A 417 -10.36 0.86 -20.97
C PRO A 417 -10.76 2.22 -21.57
N LEU A 418 -9.81 2.88 -22.21
CA LEU A 418 -9.99 4.14 -22.92
C LEU A 418 -9.39 4.02 -24.32
N TRP A 419 -10.10 4.50 -25.33
CA TRP A 419 -9.70 4.47 -26.73
C TRP A 419 -9.76 5.86 -27.35
N TYR A 420 -8.70 6.24 -28.04
CA TYR A 420 -8.54 7.50 -28.75
C TYR A 420 -8.69 7.27 -30.24
N CYS A 421 -9.51 8.08 -30.91
CA CYS A 421 -9.56 8.11 -32.37
C CYS A 421 -8.64 9.22 -32.94
N PRO A 422 -8.34 9.23 -34.25
CA PRO A 422 -7.53 10.28 -34.89
C PRO A 422 -8.05 11.71 -34.69
N ASP A 423 -9.37 11.89 -34.50
CA ASP A 423 -9.99 13.19 -34.23
C ASP A 423 -9.81 13.68 -32.78
N GLY A 424 -9.20 12.87 -31.91
CA GLY A 424 -8.94 13.20 -30.50
C GLY A 424 -10.10 12.93 -29.53
N HIS A 425 -11.22 12.36 -29.99
CA HIS A 425 -12.30 11.90 -29.09
C HIS A 425 -11.83 10.74 -28.21
N VAL A 426 -12.43 10.61 -27.03
CA VAL A 426 -12.14 9.55 -26.06
C VAL A 426 -13.37 8.69 -25.86
N THR A 427 -13.27 7.40 -26.17
CA THR A 427 -14.30 6.41 -25.87
C THR A 427 -13.88 5.60 -24.65
N CYS A 428 -14.73 5.52 -23.63
CA CYS A 428 -14.56 4.61 -22.48
C CYS A 428 -15.59 3.50 -22.60
N ALA A 429 -15.14 2.25 -22.69
CA ALA A 429 -16.01 1.10 -22.92
C ALA A 429 -15.36 -0.21 -22.46
N TRP A 430 -16.16 -1.17 -22.03
CA TRP A 430 -15.68 -2.54 -21.89
C TRP A 430 -16.84 -3.49 -22.17
N PRO A 431 -16.68 -4.54 -23.01
CA PRO A 431 -15.49 -4.94 -23.78
C PRO A 431 -14.98 -3.86 -24.79
N PRO A 432 -13.80 -4.05 -25.41
CA PRO A 432 -13.25 -3.08 -26.35
C PRO A 432 -14.25 -2.69 -27.46
N PRO A 433 -14.41 -1.38 -27.75
CA PRO A 433 -15.37 -0.91 -28.74
C PRO A 433 -14.88 -1.17 -30.17
N GLU A 434 -15.81 -1.40 -31.09
CA GLU A 434 -15.50 -1.55 -32.54
C GLU A 434 -15.29 -0.20 -33.25
N ALA A 435 -15.82 0.90 -32.69
CA ALA A 435 -15.72 2.23 -33.27
C ALA A 435 -15.83 3.33 -32.19
N CYS A 436 -15.29 4.51 -32.50
CA CYS A 436 -15.42 5.72 -31.69
C CYS A 436 -16.90 6.07 -31.46
N ALA A 437 -17.29 6.32 -30.21
CA ALA A 437 -18.66 6.68 -29.85
C ALA A 437 -19.13 8.01 -30.45
N GLU A 438 -18.21 8.90 -30.84
CA GLU A 438 -18.52 10.24 -31.35
C GLU A 438 -18.45 10.32 -32.88
N CYS A 439 -17.31 9.96 -33.49
CA CYS A 439 -17.12 10.10 -34.95
C CYS A 439 -17.31 8.81 -35.74
N GLY A 440 -17.45 7.65 -35.08
CA GLY A 440 -17.63 6.35 -35.74
C GLY A 440 -16.37 5.79 -36.42
N SER A 441 -15.18 6.37 -36.17
CA SER A 441 -13.88 5.83 -36.62
C SER A 441 -13.62 4.45 -36.03
N ASP A 442 -13.19 3.50 -36.85
CA ASP A 442 -12.69 2.19 -36.43
C ASP A 442 -11.18 2.20 -36.09
N ASP A 443 -10.47 3.26 -36.48
CA ASP A 443 -9.11 3.52 -36.04
C ASP A 443 -9.13 4.02 -34.59
N LEU A 444 -8.79 3.13 -33.66
CA LEU A 444 -8.81 3.36 -32.22
C LEU A 444 -7.51 2.86 -31.58
N GLU A 445 -6.83 3.75 -30.86
CA GLU A 445 -5.66 3.43 -30.05
C GLU A 445 -6.05 3.40 -28.56
N ARG A 446 -5.76 2.30 -27.88
CA ARG A 446 -6.04 2.18 -26.43
C ARG A 446 -4.99 2.93 -25.61
N ASP A 447 -5.44 3.60 -24.56
CA ASP A 447 -4.56 4.30 -23.61
C ASP A 447 -3.43 3.36 -23.11
N PRO A 448 -2.15 3.75 -23.26
CA PRO A 448 -1.04 2.87 -22.93
C PRO A 448 -0.81 2.69 -21.42
N ASP A 449 -1.39 3.57 -20.60
CA ASP A 449 -1.29 3.54 -19.15
C ASP A 449 -1.98 2.31 -18.55
N VAL A 450 -1.52 1.91 -17.38
CA VAL A 450 -2.15 0.89 -16.56
C VAL A 450 -2.72 1.49 -15.27
N LEU A 451 -3.66 0.79 -14.68
CA LEU A 451 -4.30 1.18 -13.43
C LEU A 451 -3.36 0.96 -12.24
N ASP A 452 -3.52 1.81 -11.24
CA ASP A 452 -2.98 1.61 -9.90
C ASP A 452 -3.35 0.22 -9.37
N THR A 453 -2.40 -0.48 -8.75
CA THR A 453 -2.64 -1.82 -8.17
C THR A 453 -3.84 -1.79 -7.23
N TRP A 454 -3.90 -0.76 -6.37
CA TRP A 454 -4.97 -0.56 -5.40
C TRP A 454 -6.36 -0.40 -6.03
N PHE A 455 -6.44 -0.03 -7.32
CA PHE A 455 -7.67 0.01 -8.08
C PHE A 455 -8.27 -1.37 -8.26
N SER A 456 -7.44 -2.36 -8.56
CA SER A 456 -7.86 -3.76 -8.61
C SER A 456 -8.12 -4.33 -7.21
N SER A 457 -7.22 -4.13 -6.26
CA SER A 457 -7.31 -4.72 -4.92
C SER A 457 -8.52 -4.21 -4.13
N ALA A 458 -9.04 -3.02 -4.44
CA ALA A 458 -10.29 -2.48 -3.87
C ALA A 458 -11.52 -3.36 -4.14
N LEU A 459 -11.47 -4.20 -5.17
CA LEU A 459 -12.60 -5.06 -5.58
C LEU A 459 -12.56 -6.45 -4.94
N TRP A 460 -11.51 -6.75 -4.17
CA TRP A 460 -11.21 -8.09 -3.65
C TRP A 460 -12.38 -8.81 -2.96
N PRO A 461 -13.21 -8.16 -2.12
CA PRO A 461 -14.29 -8.85 -1.40
C PRO A 461 -15.42 -9.41 -2.27
N TYR A 462 -15.55 -8.97 -3.52
CA TYR A 462 -16.66 -9.35 -4.40
C TYR A 462 -16.21 -9.78 -5.81
N ALA A 463 -15.12 -9.23 -6.35
CA ALA A 463 -14.53 -9.71 -7.61
C ALA A 463 -14.02 -11.17 -7.50
N THR A 464 -13.51 -11.55 -6.33
CA THR A 464 -13.12 -12.95 -6.07
C THR A 464 -14.30 -13.91 -6.14
N LEU A 465 -15.51 -13.43 -5.86
CA LEU A 465 -16.75 -14.19 -5.84
C LEU A 465 -17.48 -14.20 -7.21
N GLY A 466 -16.98 -13.45 -8.19
CA GLY A 466 -17.50 -13.46 -9.56
C GLY A 466 -18.23 -12.20 -10.01
N TRP A 467 -18.28 -11.14 -9.18
CA TRP A 467 -18.73 -9.82 -9.64
C TRP A 467 -17.92 -9.39 -10.88
N PRO A 468 -18.51 -8.82 -11.95
CA PRO A 468 -19.81 -8.14 -11.99
C PRO A 468 -21.04 -9.03 -12.18
N GLU A 469 -20.84 -10.33 -12.40
CA GLU A 469 -21.94 -11.29 -12.52
C GLU A 469 -22.63 -11.53 -11.17
N GLN A 470 -23.91 -11.88 -11.22
CA GLN A 470 -24.70 -12.29 -10.04
C GLN A 470 -24.53 -13.78 -9.83
N THR A 471 -23.46 -14.17 -9.15
CA THR A 471 -23.12 -15.58 -8.87
C THR A 471 -23.71 -16.05 -7.54
N ASP A 472 -23.95 -17.36 -7.41
CA ASP A 472 -24.38 -17.97 -6.15
C ASP A 472 -23.36 -17.72 -5.01
N GLU A 473 -22.07 -17.69 -5.35
CA GLU A 473 -20.99 -17.32 -4.43
C GLU A 473 -21.11 -15.89 -3.91
N LEU A 474 -21.38 -14.93 -4.79
CA LEU A 474 -21.49 -13.52 -4.44
C LEU A 474 -22.68 -13.32 -3.50
N ASP A 475 -23.83 -13.90 -3.83
CA ASP A 475 -25.04 -13.85 -3.00
C ASP A 475 -24.83 -14.49 -1.62
N ARG A 476 -24.02 -15.55 -1.54
CA ARG A 476 -23.78 -16.28 -0.30
C ARG A 476 -22.77 -15.61 0.61
N TYR A 477 -21.67 -15.10 0.06
CA TYR A 477 -20.49 -14.70 0.83
C TYR A 477 -20.22 -13.20 0.85
N TYR A 478 -21.02 -12.39 0.14
CA TYR A 478 -20.97 -10.94 0.25
C TYR A 478 -22.21 -10.40 0.98
N PRO A 479 -22.05 -9.47 1.94
CA PRO A 479 -20.79 -8.94 2.46
C PRO A 479 -20.06 -9.96 3.35
N GLY A 480 -18.75 -9.79 3.50
CA GLY A 480 -17.98 -10.60 4.44
C GLY A 480 -18.12 -10.16 5.89
N ASP A 481 -17.43 -10.84 6.81
CA ASP A 481 -17.51 -10.54 8.25
C ASP A 481 -16.30 -9.72 8.72
N VAL A 482 -15.10 -10.26 8.47
CA VAL A 482 -13.86 -9.71 9.02
C VAL A 482 -12.81 -9.48 7.93
N ASN A 483 -12.21 -8.30 7.96
CA ASN A 483 -10.94 -8.02 7.30
C ASN A 483 -9.83 -7.90 8.35
N SER A 484 -8.62 -8.41 8.08
CA SER A 484 -7.48 -8.31 8.99
C SER A 484 -6.24 -7.90 8.23
N THR A 485 -5.59 -6.84 8.68
CA THR A 485 -4.66 -6.06 7.86
C THR A 485 -3.65 -5.26 8.70
N ALA A 486 -2.69 -4.64 8.01
CA ALA A 486 -1.66 -3.81 8.60
C ALA A 486 -2.06 -2.33 8.56
N ARG A 487 -1.54 -1.53 9.51
CA ARG A 487 -1.94 -0.12 9.68
C ARG A 487 -1.59 0.75 8.47
N GLU A 488 -0.52 0.41 7.77
CA GLU A 488 0.02 1.16 6.64
C GLU A 488 -0.92 1.20 5.43
N ILE A 489 -1.80 0.20 5.29
CA ILE A 489 -2.66 0.06 4.09
C ILE A 489 -4.11 0.46 4.32
N ILE A 490 -4.49 0.93 5.52
CA ILE A 490 -5.85 1.42 5.85
C ILE A 490 -6.39 2.37 4.77
N ARG A 491 -5.56 3.33 4.36
CA ARG A 491 -5.94 4.33 3.32
C ARG A 491 -5.99 3.73 1.92
N LEU A 492 -5.11 2.78 1.65
CA LEU A 492 -4.84 2.21 0.33
C LEU A 492 -5.80 1.07 -0.03
N TRP A 493 -6.30 0.34 0.96
CA TRP A 493 -7.04 -0.88 0.73
C TRP A 493 -8.39 -0.91 1.44
N GLU A 494 -8.45 -0.86 2.77
CA GLU A 494 -9.72 -1.00 3.51
C GLU A 494 -10.67 0.14 3.20
N ASN A 495 -10.17 1.39 3.23
CA ASN A 495 -10.97 2.54 2.84
C ASN A 495 -11.43 2.42 1.39
N ARG A 496 -10.57 1.93 0.48
CA ARG A 496 -10.96 1.71 -0.93
C ARG A 496 -12.04 0.64 -1.06
N MET A 497 -11.93 -0.49 -0.37
CA MET A 497 -12.96 -1.53 -0.35
C MET A 497 -14.29 -1.02 0.20
N ILE A 498 -14.27 -0.19 1.26
CA ILE A 498 -15.49 0.32 1.90
C ILE A 498 -16.30 1.17 0.94
N TRP A 499 -15.70 2.20 0.32
CA TRP A 499 -16.47 3.09 -0.54
C TRP A 499 -16.85 2.41 -1.86
N THR A 500 -15.98 1.57 -2.42
CA THR A 500 -16.29 0.84 -3.67
C THR A 500 -17.36 -0.22 -3.45
N GLY A 501 -17.36 -0.93 -2.32
CA GLY A 501 -18.43 -1.85 -1.95
C GLY A 501 -19.79 -1.13 -1.87
N LEU A 502 -19.83 0.02 -1.18
CA LEU A 502 -21.05 0.83 -1.11
C LEU A 502 -21.52 1.31 -2.50
N GLU A 503 -20.60 1.75 -3.35
CA GLU A 503 -20.93 2.23 -4.70
C GLU A 503 -21.41 1.10 -5.64
N LEU A 504 -20.71 -0.03 -5.65
CA LEU A 504 -20.93 -1.08 -6.65
C LEU A 504 -21.96 -2.12 -6.22
N MET A 505 -22.04 -2.38 -4.92
CA MET A 505 -22.87 -3.41 -4.32
C MET A 505 -24.00 -2.85 -3.44
N GLY A 506 -23.94 -1.58 -3.05
CA GLY A 506 -24.93 -0.97 -2.15
C GLY A 506 -24.80 -1.38 -0.68
N GLU A 507 -23.78 -2.17 -0.32
CA GLU A 507 -23.55 -2.76 1.00
C GLU A 507 -22.04 -2.64 1.35
N LEU A 508 -21.70 -2.73 2.64
CA LEU A 508 -20.31 -2.67 3.11
C LEU A 508 -19.60 -4.00 2.87
N PRO A 509 -18.31 -4.05 2.54
CA PRO A 509 -17.61 -5.30 2.26
C PRO A 509 -17.37 -6.20 3.48
N PHE A 510 -17.38 -5.64 4.69
CA PHE A 510 -17.14 -6.32 5.97
C PHE A 510 -17.64 -5.47 7.13
N THR A 511 -17.84 -6.08 8.32
CA THR A 511 -18.29 -5.36 9.52
C THR A 511 -17.17 -5.02 10.49
N ASP A 512 -16.11 -5.83 10.54
CA ASP A 512 -15.01 -5.64 11.49
C ASP A 512 -13.64 -5.68 10.77
N VAL A 513 -12.76 -4.75 11.15
CA VAL A 513 -11.41 -4.61 10.60
C VAL A 513 -10.40 -4.76 11.74
N ILE A 514 -9.61 -5.82 11.71
CA ILE A 514 -8.56 -6.08 12.69
C ILE A 514 -7.26 -5.45 12.17
N ILE A 515 -6.72 -4.48 12.91
CA ILE A 515 -5.39 -3.94 12.63
C ILE A 515 -4.39 -4.69 13.50
N HIS A 516 -3.68 -5.65 12.90
CA HIS A 516 -2.75 -6.50 13.63
C HIS A 516 -1.42 -5.77 13.91
N SER A 517 -0.71 -6.18 14.97
CA SER A 517 0.65 -5.72 15.27
C SER A 517 1.63 -6.01 14.14
N THR A 518 2.59 -5.11 13.92
CA THR A 518 3.74 -5.41 13.07
C THR A 518 4.74 -6.27 13.83
N ILE A 519 5.15 -7.40 13.25
CA ILE A 519 6.28 -8.18 13.77
C ILE A 519 7.58 -7.54 13.26
N LEU A 520 8.33 -6.94 14.19
CA LEU A 520 9.65 -6.37 13.95
C LEU A 520 10.73 -7.45 14.06
N ALA A 521 11.86 -7.23 13.40
CA ALA A 521 13.05 -8.06 13.60
C ALA A 521 13.55 -7.98 15.05
N PRO A 522 14.39 -8.93 15.52
CA PRO A 522 14.91 -8.93 16.89
C PRO A 522 15.64 -7.64 17.29
N ASP A 523 16.24 -6.95 16.33
CA ASP A 523 16.91 -5.66 16.50
C ASP A 523 15.95 -4.45 16.54
N GLY A 524 14.65 -4.66 16.33
CA GLY A 524 13.61 -3.64 16.34
C GLY A 524 13.35 -2.96 15.00
N ARG A 525 14.07 -3.32 13.92
CA ARG A 525 13.77 -2.79 12.58
C ARG A 525 12.55 -3.49 11.96
N ARG A 526 11.87 -2.83 11.02
CA ARG A 526 10.79 -3.44 10.23
C ARG A 526 11.33 -4.69 9.52
N MET A 527 10.56 -5.78 9.52
CA MET A 527 10.88 -6.95 8.69
C MET A 527 10.65 -6.61 7.23
N SER A 528 11.70 -6.73 6.42
CA SER A 528 11.63 -6.59 4.98
C SER A 528 12.70 -7.44 4.32
N LYS A 529 12.38 -7.97 3.14
CA LYS A 529 13.34 -8.68 2.29
C LYS A 529 14.42 -7.72 1.77
N SER A 530 14.05 -6.49 1.40
CA SER A 530 15.01 -5.49 0.90
C SER A 530 16.00 -5.06 1.99
N LEU A 531 15.56 -5.01 3.24
CA LEU A 531 16.41 -4.67 4.39
C LEU A 531 17.23 -5.85 4.92
N GLY A 532 17.02 -7.06 4.38
CA GLY A 532 17.64 -8.30 4.87
C GLY A 532 17.21 -8.69 6.29
N THR A 533 16.10 -8.12 6.80
CA THR A 533 15.56 -8.36 8.15
C THR A 533 14.39 -9.34 8.16
N GLY A 534 13.91 -9.76 6.99
CA GLY A 534 12.82 -10.72 6.85
C GLY A 534 13.21 -12.11 7.36
N ILE A 535 12.32 -12.71 8.15
CA ILE A 535 12.44 -14.11 8.60
C ILE A 535 11.40 -14.93 7.84
N ASP A 536 11.84 -15.95 7.11
CA ASP A 536 10.96 -16.87 6.38
C ASP A 536 10.22 -17.77 7.38
N PRO A 537 8.88 -17.84 7.33
CA PRO A 537 8.10 -18.75 8.17
C PRO A 537 8.54 -20.22 8.02
N LEU A 538 9.00 -20.64 6.84
CA LEU A 538 9.43 -22.03 6.61
C LEU A 538 10.63 -22.41 7.45
N ASP A 539 11.58 -21.50 7.66
CA ASP A 539 12.76 -21.76 8.48
C ASP A 539 12.37 -22.01 9.95
N VAL A 540 11.41 -21.21 10.44
CA VAL A 540 10.88 -21.34 11.80
C VAL A 540 10.06 -22.61 11.95
N ILE A 541 9.19 -22.92 10.97
CA ILE A 541 8.37 -24.14 10.95
C ILE A 541 9.26 -25.39 10.87
N ALA A 542 10.30 -25.38 10.03
CA ALA A 542 11.23 -26.49 9.93
C ALA A 542 11.94 -26.77 11.28
N LYS A 543 12.23 -25.72 12.05
CA LYS A 543 12.88 -25.80 13.35
C LYS A 543 11.93 -26.22 14.49
N HIS A 544 10.70 -25.70 14.51
CA HIS A 544 9.81 -25.78 15.68
C HIS A 544 8.47 -26.47 15.43
N GLY A 545 8.04 -26.61 14.18
CA GLY A 545 6.69 -27.05 13.78
C GLY A 545 5.71 -25.88 13.62
N ALA A 546 4.74 -26.05 12.73
CA ALA A 546 3.70 -25.06 12.43
C ALA A 546 2.85 -24.72 13.65
N ASP A 547 2.49 -25.71 14.48
CA ASP A 547 1.69 -25.47 15.69
C ASP A 547 2.41 -24.54 16.67
N ALA A 548 3.71 -24.77 16.88
CA ALA A 548 4.54 -23.96 17.76
C ALA A 548 4.71 -22.54 17.21
N THR A 549 4.95 -22.41 15.90
CA THR A 549 5.06 -21.11 15.22
C THR A 549 3.79 -20.29 15.38
N ARG A 550 2.62 -20.89 15.12
CA ARG A 550 1.33 -20.22 15.28
C ARG A 550 1.06 -19.80 16.71
N TYR A 551 1.26 -20.70 17.68
CA TYR A 551 1.12 -20.37 19.09
C TYR A 551 1.99 -19.17 19.48
N GLY A 552 3.28 -19.20 19.10
CA GLY A 552 4.21 -18.12 19.42
C GLY A 552 3.79 -16.78 18.82
N LEU A 553 3.32 -16.78 17.57
CA LEU A 553 2.81 -15.58 16.90
C LEU A 553 1.56 -15.02 17.58
N LEU A 554 0.58 -15.87 17.89
CA LEU A 554 -0.64 -15.46 18.61
C LEU A 554 -0.28 -14.93 19.99
N LYS A 555 0.69 -15.54 20.69
CA LYS A 555 1.17 -15.06 21.99
C LYS A 555 1.81 -13.67 21.89
N MET A 556 2.52 -13.40 20.80
CA MET A 556 3.13 -12.09 20.54
C MET A 556 2.13 -11.04 20.04
N SER A 557 0.95 -11.45 19.54
CA SER A 557 -0.06 -10.51 19.01
C SER A 557 -0.46 -9.45 20.05
N SER A 558 -0.54 -8.21 19.60
CA SER A 558 -0.81 -7.04 20.44
C SER A 558 -1.44 -5.92 19.61
N THR A 559 -1.89 -4.85 20.26
CA THR A 559 -2.28 -3.60 19.59
C THR A 559 -1.07 -2.74 19.18
N GLN A 560 0.12 -3.04 19.74
CA GLN A 560 1.39 -2.37 19.43
C GLN A 560 2.31 -3.29 18.65
N ASP A 561 3.27 -2.71 17.95
CA ASP A 561 4.30 -3.48 17.25
C ASP A 561 5.17 -4.25 18.25
N VAL A 562 5.59 -5.44 17.85
CA VAL A 562 6.30 -6.38 18.73
C VAL A 562 7.54 -6.93 18.05
N ARG A 563 8.61 -7.11 18.82
CA ARG A 563 9.82 -7.75 18.32
C ARG A 563 9.61 -9.26 18.27
N PHE A 564 10.08 -9.87 17.18
CA PHE A 564 10.09 -11.32 17.04
C PHE A 564 10.92 -11.96 18.14
N ALA A 565 10.29 -12.84 18.92
CA ALA A 565 10.91 -13.54 20.03
C ALA A 565 10.75 -15.06 19.85
N GLU A 566 11.83 -15.74 19.49
CA GLU A 566 11.85 -17.20 19.30
C GLU A 566 11.45 -17.97 20.58
N GLY A 567 11.68 -17.38 21.76
CA GLY A 567 11.26 -17.97 23.03
C GLY A 567 9.75 -18.22 23.15
N ALA A 568 8.90 -17.39 22.52
CA ALA A 568 7.46 -17.61 22.49
C ALA A 568 7.07 -18.84 21.65
N ILE A 569 7.82 -19.11 20.58
CA ILE A 569 7.63 -20.29 19.72
C ILE A 569 8.11 -21.55 20.44
N GLU A 570 9.26 -21.48 21.11
CA GLU A 570 9.78 -22.58 21.92
C GLU A 570 8.82 -22.98 23.04
N GLU A 571 8.10 -22.02 23.64
CA GLU A 571 7.02 -22.33 24.57
C GLU A 571 5.87 -23.09 23.91
N GLY A 572 5.46 -22.69 22.71
CA GLY A 572 4.46 -23.43 21.92
C GLY A 572 4.90 -24.86 21.60
N ARG A 573 6.19 -25.06 21.32
CA ARG A 573 6.77 -26.39 21.10
C ARG A 573 6.69 -27.27 22.35
N LYS A 574 6.95 -26.68 23.53
CA LYS A 574 6.78 -27.38 24.83
C LYS A 574 5.32 -27.75 25.08
N LEU A 575 4.38 -26.85 24.77
CA LEU A 575 2.94 -27.12 24.86
C LEU A 575 2.52 -28.27 23.94
N ALA A 576 2.90 -28.24 22.67
CA ALA A 576 2.62 -29.32 21.71
C ALA A 576 3.16 -30.67 22.20
N ASN A 577 4.40 -30.69 22.73
CA ASN A 577 4.99 -31.89 23.30
C ASN A 577 4.26 -32.36 24.57
N LYS A 578 3.76 -31.44 25.41
CA LYS A 578 2.97 -31.80 26.60
C LYS A 578 1.65 -32.46 26.20
N LEU A 579 0.92 -31.89 25.25
CA LEU A 579 -0.33 -32.45 24.71
C LEU A 579 -0.11 -33.83 24.05
N TRP A 580 1.01 -33.99 23.32
CA TRP A 580 1.42 -35.29 22.77
C TRP A 580 1.63 -36.35 23.86
N ASN A 581 2.32 -35.98 24.95
CA ASN A 581 2.57 -36.89 26.06
C ASN A 581 1.28 -37.29 26.78
N VAL A 582 0.36 -36.35 26.99
CA VAL A 582 -0.98 -36.63 27.54
C VAL A 582 -1.75 -37.58 26.63
N SER A 583 -1.83 -37.27 25.34
CA SER A 583 -2.52 -38.11 24.35
C SER A 583 -1.91 -39.52 24.28
N ARG A 584 -0.58 -39.64 24.34
CA ARG A 584 0.12 -40.93 24.37
C ARG A 584 -0.27 -41.75 25.59
N LEU A 585 -0.34 -41.13 26.76
CA LEU A 585 -0.73 -41.81 27.99
C LEU A 585 -2.15 -42.35 27.87
N LEU A 586 -3.11 -41.51 27.47
CA LEU A 586 -4.52 -41.90 27.30
C LEU A 586 -4.69 -43.06 26.31
N LEU A 587 -3.99 -43.00 25.17
CA LEU A 587 -4.03 -44.06 24.15
C LEU A 587 -3.35 -45.36 24.61
N ALA A 588 -2.28 -45.27 25.40
CA ALA A 588 -1.58 -46.43 25.94
C ALA A 588 -2.42 -47.17 26.99
N GLU A 589 -3.09 -46.41 27.86
CA GLU A 589 -3.98 -46.94 28.90
C GLU A 589 -5.35 -47.39 28.34
N ARG A 590 -5.64 -47.11 27.05
CA ARG A 590 -6.93 -47.41 26.40
C ARG A 590 -8.12 -46.91 27.20
N VAL A 591 -8.00 -45.68 27.71
CA VAL A 591 -9.04 -45.06 28.53
C VAL A 591 -10.33 -44.95 27.72
N GLU A 592 -11.42 -45.54 28.22
CA GLU A 592 -12.76 -45.34 27.70
C GLU A 592 -13.38 -44.09 28.35
N SER A 593 -14.09 -43.28 27.56
CA SER A 593 -14.74 -42.06 28.08
C SER A 593 -16.04 -42.42 28.78
N GLU A 594 -16.12 -42.22 30.09
CA GLU A 594 -17.39 -42.23 30.81
C GLU A 594 -18.12 -40.89 30.64
N ALA A 595 -19.45 -40.92 30.57
CA ALA A 595 -20.24 -39.76 30.14
C ALA A 595 -20.38 -38.65 31.19
N LYS A 596 -20.02 -38.90 32.46
CA LYS A 596 -20.25 -37.94 33.56
C LYS A 596 -19.13 -38.00 34.60
N PRO A 597 -18.66 -36.84 35.11
CA PRO A 597 -17.66 -36.78 36.17
C PRO A 597 -18.24 -37.21 37.53
N GLU A 598 -17.65 -38.22 38.17
CA GLU A 598 -18.07 -38.78 39.46
C GLU A 598 -17.21 -38.28 40.63
N SER A 599 -15.90 -38.18 40.43
CA SER A 599 -14.96 -37.73 41.47
C SER A 599 -14.93 -36.20 41.61
N LEU A 600 -14.36 -35.70 42.72
CA LEU A 600 -14.18 -34.25 42.90
C LEU A 600 -13.21 -33.70 41.87
N GLU A 601 -12.15 -34.44 41.59
CA GLU A 601 -11.08 -34.14 40.64
C GLU A 601 -11.62 -34.06 39.20
N GLU A 602 -12.47 -35.01 38.79
CA GLU A 602 -13.15 -34.98 37.49
C GLU A 602 -14.09 -33.77 37.35
N ARG A 603 -14.90 -33.49 38.38
CA ARG A 603 -15.79 -32.31 38.37
C ARG A 603 -14.98 -31.01 38.31
N TRP A 604 -13.88 -30.95 39.05
CA TRP A 604 -12.98 -29.79 39.07
C TRP A 604 -12.36 -29.54 37.70
N ILE A 605 -11.79 -30.57 37.05
CA ILE A 605 -11.14 -30.37 35.74
C ILE A 605 -12.16 -30.02 34.66
N VAL A 606 -13.37 -30.61 34.67
CA VAL A 606 -14.45 -30.24 33.75
C VAL A 606 -14.87 -28.78 33.95
N ALA A 607 -15.04 -28.33 35.19
CA ALA A 607 -15.35 -26.93 35.48
C ALA A 607 -14.22 -25.97 35.05
N ARG A 608 -12.95 -26.38 35.20
CA ARG A 608 -11.79 -25.60 34.73
C ARG A 608 -11.74 -25.51 33.20
N ILE A 609 -12.04 -26.60 32.49
CA ILE A 609 -12.12 -26.62 31.02
C ILE A 609 -13.23 -25.68 30.55
N ASP A 610 -14.42 -25.75 31.14
CA ASP A 610 -15.55 -24.90 30.76
C ASP A 610 -15.28 -23.41 31.03
N ALA A 611 -14.70 -23.08 32.19
CA ALA A 611 -14.28 -21.71 32.51
C ALA A 611 -13.22 -21.19 31.53
N THR A 612 -12.25 -22.02 31.16
CA THR A 612 -11.21 -21.64 30.19
C THR A 612 -11.79 -21.47 28.78
N ARG A 613 -12.73 -22.34 28.38
CA ARG A 613 -13.46 -22.20 27.13
C ARG A 613 -14.18 -20.85 27.06
N ALA A 614 -14.89 -20.46 28.11
CA ALA A 614 -15.58 -19.17 28.16
C ALA A 614 -14.58 -17.98 28.08
N GLU A 615 -13.42 -18.08 28.74
CA GLU A 615 -12.35 -17.06 28.64
C GLU A 615 -11.82 -16.92 27.21
N VAL A 616 -11.56 -18.06 26.54
CA VAL A 616 -11.05 -18.12 25.16
C VAL A 616 -12.08 -17.58 24.17
N GLU A 617 -13.33 -18.01 24.25
CA GLU A 617 -14.42 -17.53 23.38
C GLU A 617 -14.62 -16.02 23.54
N ALA A 618 -14.60 -15.50 24.78
CA ALA A 618 -14.70 -14.08 25.05
C ALA A 618 -13.52 -13.28 24.48
N ALA A 619 -12.31 -13.85 24.48
CA ALA A 619 -11.13 -13.22 23.91
C ALA A 619 -11.22 -13.16 22.38
N TRP A 620 -11.63 -14.24 21.71
CA TRP A 620 -11.79 -14.26 20.25
C TRP A 620 -12.90 -13.33 19.76
N LEU A 621 -14.01 -13.20 20.50
CA LEU A 621 -15.07 -12.22 20.21
C LEU A 621 -14.58 -10.76 20.21
N ARG A 622 -13.49 -10.46 20.93
CA ARG A 622 -12.86 -9.13 20.97
C ARG A 622 -11.60 -9.03 20.12
N PHE A 623 -11.27 -10.07 19.37
CA PHE A 623 -10.03 -10.18 18.59
C PHE A 623 -8.75 -10.11 19.45
N ASP A 624 -8.83 -10.55 20.71
CA ASP A 624 -7.72 -10.64 21.67
C ASP A 624 -7.07 -12.03 21.63
N PHE A 625 -6.07 -12.24 20.77
CA PHE A 625 -5.52 -13.58 20.57
C PHE A 625 -4.45 -14.00 21.59
N SER A 626 -3.60 -13.07 22.06
CA SER A 626 -2.57 -13.37 23.06
C SER A 626 -3.16 -13.88 24.40
N PRO A 627 -4.22 -13.27 24.96
CA PRO A 627 -4.90 -13.81 26.13
C PRO A 627 -5.47 -15.23 25.92
N SER A 628 -5.99 -15.52 24.72
CA SER A 628 -6.57 -16.84 24.42
C SER A 628 -5.53 -17.96 24.50
N VAL A 629 -4.32 -17.75 23.96
CA VAL A 629 -3.27 -18.76 24.02
C VAL A 629 -2.65 -18.88 25.40
N ALA A 630 -2.60 -17.79 26.17
CA ALA A 630 -2.18 -17.82 27.57
C ALA A 630 -3.16 -18.65 28.43
N ALA A 631 -4.47 -18.51 28.21
CA ALA A 631 -5.49 -19.30 28.90
C ALA A 631 -5.34 -20.81 28.61
N LEU A 632 -5.12 -21.17 27.34
CA LEU A 632 -4.88 -22.56 26.93
C LEU A 632 -3.59 -23.15 27.52
N TYR A 633 -2.53 -22.34 27.60
CA TYR A 633 -1.28 -22.76 28.23
C TYR A 633 -1.47 -23.05 29.72
N ARG A 634 -2.13 -22.13 30.46
CA ARG A 634 -2.43 -22.32 31.89
C ARG A 634 -3.25 -23.59 32.13
N LEU A 635 -4.32 -23.81 31.36
CA LEU A 635 -5.15 -25.03 31.49
C LEU A 635 -4.35 -26.33 31.33
N THR A 636 -3.27 -26.31 30.54
CA THR A 636 -2.49 -27.51 30.24
C THR A 636 -1.35 -27.75 31.24
N PHE A 637 -0.79 -26.70 31.84
CA PHE A 637 0.41 -26.78 32.68
C PHE A 637 0.17 -26.52 34.18
N ASP A 638 -0.80 -25.68 34.51
CA ASP A 638 -1.15 -25.28 35.88
C ASP A 638 -2.38 -26.07 36.37
#